data_AF-A0A9Q0J3X3-F1
#
_entry.id   AF-A0A9Q0J3X3-F1
#
_cell.length_a   1.000
_cell.length_b   1.000
_cell.length_c   1.000
_cell.angle_alpha   90.00
_cell.angle_beta   90.00
_cell.angle_gamma   90.00
#
_symmetry.space_group_name_H-M   'P 1'
#
loop_
_entity.id
_entity.type
_entity.pdbx_description
1 polymer ?
#
loop_
_entity_poly.entity_id
_entity_poly.type
_entity_poly.pdbx_seq_one_letter_code
_entity_poly.pdbx_strand_id
1 'polypeptide(L)'
;PKALVLPVTKDSSTLQYLTQINQRTPPVKLTLDLGGQFLWVDCVEDYISSSYKPVRCRSAQCSLARSKSCIIDCYSSPKPGCHNDTCALVADNTVTRIAGSGEVGQDDVSIQSTDGSNPGRVVSVPNLIFTCSVTMFLQGLANGVKGMAGLGRSRISLPSQFSAAFSFDRKFAICLTSANAKGVVFFGDGPYVMLPGIDVSKNLIYTPLILNPVSTASAYFEGEPSSEYFIGVKGIQINGNSVPLNTSLLAIDKKGVGGTKISTVNPYTVLETSIYNAVINAFAKELSGIPKVATVAPFGLCFDSTNIGSTRVGPAVPQIDLMLPNGNFWRIFGANSMVQVKNNVLCLGFVDGGANPRTSIVIGGYQLEDNLLHTLSAAQTSFRPKALVLPVTKDSSTLQYLTQINQRTPPVPVKLTLDLGGQFLWVDCEDDYISSSYKPVRCRSAQCNLARSKSCITECYSPPRPGCNNDTCALMPDNTITRTATKPNTKTMPSAQCSRPLLPRPPPPKQNHHHHVVSVPNLIFTCSGPLFLEGLANGVKGMAALGRTRVSLPSQFSAAFSFDRKFAICLTSANAKGVVFFGDGPYVMLPGIDVSKNLIYTPLILNPVSTASAYFEGEPSADYFIGVKGIQINGNNVPLNTSLLAIDKEGVGGTKISTVNPYTVLETSIYNAVINAFAKELSGIPKVASVAPFGLCFDSTNIGSTRVGPAVPQIDLMLPNGNFWRIFGANSMVQVKNNVLCLGFVDGGASPRTSIVIGGYQLEDNLLHIPSIAQPSFRPKALVLPVTKDESTSQYVAQIQERTPLVPVKLTLDLGGQYLWVDCENGYTSSSYKPARCNSAQCNLAGSKSCTTECYSNPKPGCYNNTCGLLPDNTITGTGTSGDLGQDVVSIQSTDGYTPGRVVSVPNLLFTCGSTFLLDGLAKGVKGMAGLGRTKISLASQFSAAFSFPRKFALCLSDSEGVVFFGDGPYVLLPGIDVSKLLIYTPLILNPVSTASAYFQGDASSDYFIGVKGIQINGNKVPLNTSLLSIDKEGNGGTKISTVTPHIVMETSIYNAVIKAFAKELTVGGRKVAPVAPFGLCYDPNSFPPTRLGPGVPQIDLLLPNGNSWALFGANSMVYANSGALCLGVVDGGANARTSIVIGTHQLRDNLIQIDLAASRLGFSSLLWFRRTNCANFNFTSSALAFS
;
A
#
# COMPACT_ATOMS: atom_id res chain seq x y z
N PRO A 1 -5.02 -11.08 4.34
CA PRO A 1 -6.37 -11.19 3.75
C PRO A 1 -6.87 -9.78 3.44
N LYS A 2 -7.81 -9.61 2.49
CA LYS A 2 -8.35 -8.28 2.16
C LYS A 2 -9.45 -7.81 3.14
N ALA A 3 -10.13 -8.77 3.77
CA ALA A 3 -11.10 -8.51 4.81
C ALA A 3 -11.11 -9.63 5.86
N LEU A 4 -11.67 -9.34 7.03
CA LEU A 4 -11.92 -10.26 8.14
C LEU A 4 -13.40 -10.24 8.49
N VAL A 5 -13.86 -11.30 9.15
CA VAL A 5 -15.26 -11.45 9.55
C VAL A 5 -15.37 -11.96 10.98
N LEU A 6 -16.28 -11.38 11.75
CA LEU A 6 -16.71 -11.87 13.04
C LEU A 6 -18.22 -12.10 13.06
N PRO A 7 -18.70 -13.23 13.59
CA PRO A 7 -20.12 -13.40 13.84
C PRO A 7 -20.56 -12.50 14.99
N VAL A 8 -21.83 -12.09 14.93
CA VAL A 8 -22.51 -11.34 15.98
C VAL A 8 -23.80 -12.05 16.36
N THR A 9 -24.06 -12.21 17.65
CA THR A 9 -25.33 -12.75 18.17
C THR A 9 -25.91 -11.79 19.19
N LYS A 10 -27.23 -11.66 19.23
CA LYS A 10 -27.92 -10.87 20.25
C LYS A 10 -28.22 -11.75 21.48
N ASP A 11 -27.82 -11.30 22.66
CA ASP A 11 -28.19 -11.94 23.92
C ASP A 11 -29.63 -11.58 24.30
N SER A 12 -30.48 -12.57 24.55
CA SER A 12 -31.90 -12.34 24.80
C SER A 12 -32.19 -11.70 26.17
N SER A 13 -31.29 -11.85 27.14
CA SER A 13 -31.48 -11.36 28.50
C SER A 13 -31.05 -9.90 28.67
N THR A 14 -29.89 -9.55 28.11
CA THR A 14 -29.28 -8.21 28.23
C THR A 14 -29.47 -7.34 26.99
N LEU A 15 -29.95 -7.94 25.89
CA LEU A 15 -30.05 -7.31 24.56
C LEU A 15 -28.69 -6.85 23.98
N GLN A 16 -27.59 -7.31 24.56
CA GLN A 16 -26.23 -7.00 24.11
C GLN A 16 -25.86 -7.80 22.87
N TYR A 17 -25.02 -7.21 22.01
CA TYR A 17 -24.47 -7.90 20.86
C TYR A 17 -23.13 -8.51 21.21
N LEU A 18 -23.01 -9.81 20.99
CA LEU A 18 -21.86 -10.61 21.39
C LEU A 18 -21.08 -11.04 20.16
N THR A 19 -19.76 -11.01 20.27
CA THR A 19 -18.83 -11.55 19.28
C THR A 19 -17.81 -12.47 19.94
N GLN A 20 -16.98 -13.15 19.16
CA GLN A 20 -15.97 -14.08 19.67
C GLN A 20 -14.66 -13.93 18.91
N ILE A 21 -13.54 -13.88 19.65
CA ILE A 21 -12.19 -13.91 19.07
C ILE A 21 -11.39 -15.08 19.64
N ASN A 22 -10.49 -15.63 18.83
CA ASN A 22 -9.59 -16.70 19.26
C ASN A 22 -8.29 -16.08 19.81
N GLN A 23 -8.34 -15.54 21.02
CA GLN A 23 -7.17 -15.02 21.72
C GLN A 23 -6.50 -16.07 22.61
N ARG A 24 -7.30 -16.99 23.16
CA ARG A 24 -6.91 -18.13 23.98
C ARG A 24 -7.81 -19.33 23.67
N THR A 25 -7.55 -20.46 24.31
CA THR A 25 -8.38 -21.66 24.21
C THR A 25 -9.09 -21.90 25.54
N PRO A 26 -10.44 -21.88 25.59
CA PRO A 26 -11.39 -21.66 24.49
C PRO A 26 -11.49 -20.18 24.03
N PRO A 27 -12.12 -19.91 22.86
CA PRO A 27 -12.34 -18.55 22.33
C PRO A 27 -13.04 -17.63 23.33
N VAL A 28 -12.69 -16.35 23.27
CA VAL A 28 -13.16 -15.33 24.22
C VAL A 28 -14.46 -14.72 23.69
N LYS A 29 -15.55 -14.82 24.46
CA LYS A 29 -16.81 -14.10 24.20
C LYS A 29 -16.71 -12.66 24.68
N LEU A 30 -17.10 -11.72 23.83
CA LEU A 30 -16.96 -10.29 24.05
C LEU A 30 -18.27 -9.56 23.74
N THR A 31 -18.63 -8.57 24.54
CA THR A 31 -19.69 -7.61 24.19
C THR A 31 -19.15 -6.62 23.15
N LEU A 32 -19.89 -6.42 22.07
CA LEU A 32 -19.51 -5.55 20.97
C LEU A 32 -19.79 -4.09 21.33
N ASP A 33 -18.74 -3.27 21.38
CA ASP A 33 -18.86 -1.85 21.69
C ASP A 33 -18.39 -1.00 20.51
N LEU A 34 -19.36 -0.46 19.77
CA LEU A 34 -19.10 0.43 18.64
C LEU A 34 -18.33 1.69 19.07
N GLY A 35 -18.60 2.22 20.27
CA GLY A 35 -17.93 3.41 20.81
C GLY A 35 -16.64 3.12 21.56
N GLY A 36 -16.45 1.87 21.98
CA GLY A 36 -15.38 1.41 22.85
C GLY A 36 -13.99 1.67 22.28
N GLN A 37 -13.10 2.23 23.10
CA GLN A 37 -11.79 2.70 22.64
C GLN A 37 -10.89 1.55 22.17
N PHE A 38 -10.95 0.39 22.79
CA PHE A 38 -10.05 -0.74 22.51
C PHE A 38 -10.66 -2.06 22.99
N LEU A 39 -10.02 -3.17 22.61
CA LEU A 39 -10.29 -4.45 23.24
C LEU A 39 -9.84 -4.37 24.71
N TRP A 40 -10.71 -4.79 25.62
CA TRP A 40 -10.31 -5.10 26.99
C TRP A 40 -10.89 -6.46 27.42
N VAL A 41 -10.14 -7.18 28.24
CA VAL A 41 -10.45 -8.55 28.68
C VAL A 41 -10.10 -8.71 30.16
N ASP A 42 -10.93 -9.43 30.90
CA ASP A 42 -10.62 -9.84 32.26
C ASP A 42 -9.42 -10.79 32.29
N CYS A 43 -8.35 -10.33 32.93
CA CYS A 43 -7.08 -11.05 33.05
C CYS A 43 -6.88 -11.68 34.44
N VAL A 44 -7.78 -11.42 35.40
CA VAL A 44 -7.60 -11.89 36.79
C VAL A 44 -7.98 -13.35 36.94
N GLU A 45 -9.09 -13.76 36.32
CA GLU A 45 -9.63 -15.12 36.37
C GLU A 45 -9.42 -15.85 35.05
N ASP A 46 -8.81 -17.04 35.11
CA ASP A 46 -8.68 -17.99 33.99
C ASP A 46 -8.00 -17.42 32.73
N TYR A 47 -7.12 -16.42 32.86
CA TYR A 47 -6.28 -15.93 31.76
C TYR A 47 -4.96 -16.69 31.70
N ILE A 48 -4.92 -17.74 30.89
CA ILE A 48 -3.74 -18.55 30.63
C ILE A 48 -3.33 -18.38 29.16
N SER A 49 -2.15 -17.82 28.92
CA SER A 49 -1.58 -17.65 27.58
C SER A 49 -0.06 -17.67 27.64
N SER A 50 0.57 -18.45 26.76
CA SER A 50 2.02 -18.47 26.60
C SER A 50 2.55 -17.38 25.67
N SER A 51 1.67 -16.72 24.90
CA SER A 51 2.00 -15.61 24.00
C SER A 51 1.81 -14.23 24.62
N TYR A 52 1.17 -14.15 25.80
CA TYR A 52 0.97 -12.89 26.52
C TYR A 52 2.30 -12.19 26.84
N LYS A 53 2.35 -10.88 26.58
CA LYS A 53 3.47 -10.02 26.93
C LYS A 53 2.97 -8.70 27.53
N PRO A 54 3.48 -8.27 28.69
CA PRO A 54 3.18 -6.94 29.23
C PRO A 54 3.77 -5.85 28.34
N VAL A 55 3.01 -4.78 28.07
CA VAL A 55 3.53 -3.60 27.38
C VAL A 55 4.24 -2.70 28.38
N ARG A 56 5.55 -2.54 28.21
CA ARG A 56 6.36 -1.67 29.10
C ARG A 56 6.03 -0.20 28.95
N CYS A 57 6.20 0.56 30.03
CA CYS A 57 6.07 2.01 29.98
C CYS A 57 7.07 2.62 28.99
N ARG A 58 6.69 3.74 28.36
CA ARG A 58 7.51 4.49 27.39
C ARG A 58 7.89 3.71 26.12
N SER A 59 7.36 2.50 25.94
CA SER A 59 7.51 1.71 24.71
C SER A 59 6.74 2.33 23.53
N ALA A 60 7.08 1.92 22.31
CA ALA A 60 6.37 2.35 21.10
C ALA A 60 4.89 1.94 21.13
N GLN A 61 4.60 0.77 21.69
CA GLN A 61 3.25 0.23 21.89
C GLN A 61 2.46 1.07 22.89
N CYS A 62 3.07 1.47 24.00
CA CYS A 62 2.45 2.37 24.97
C CYS A 62 2.17 3.76 24.36
N SER A 63 3.09 4.27 23.55
CA SER A 63 2.90 5.50 22.79
C SER A 63 1.80 5.39 21.73
N LEU A 64 1.69 4.24 21.05
CA LEU A 64 0.62 3.95 20.10
C LEU A 64 -0.75 3.94 20.78
N ALA A 65 -0.82 3.35 21.97
CA ALA A 65 -1.98 3.34 22.86
C ALA A 65 -2.34 4.73 23.41
N ARG A 66 -1.49 5.75 23.22
CA ARG A 66 -1.63 7.11 23.79
C ARG A 66 -1.81 7.13 25.30
N SER A 67 -1.28 6.12 25.99
CA SER A 67 -1.36 6.07 27.44
C SER A 67 -0.55 7.22 28.04
N LYS A 68 -1.11 7.83 29.10
CA LYS A 68 -0.45 8.80 29.96
C LYS A 68 -0.10 8.21 31.34
N SER A 69 -0.32 6.91 31.53
CA SER A 69 -0.21 6.25 32.83
C SER A 69 0.74 5.05 32.78
N CYS A 70 1.37 4.77 33.91
CA CYS A 70 2.31 3.67 34.10
C CYS A 70 2.06 3.03 35.46
N ILE A 71 1.85 1.73 35.49
CA ILE A 71 1.84 0.91 36.69
C ILE A 71 3.29 0.63 37.05
N ILE A 72 3.77 1.28 38.11
CA ILE A 72 5.18 1.19 38.55
C ILE A 72 5.39 -0.12 39.30
N ASP A 73 4.53 -0.40 40.29
CA ASP A 73 4.60 -1.60 41.11
C ASP A 73 3.27 -2.36 41.08
N CYS A 74 3.34 -3.67 40.87
CA CYS A 74 2.26 -4.59 41.14
C CYS A 74 2.60 -5.45 42.36
N TYR A 75 1.75 -5.41 43.39
CA TYR A 75 2.01 -6.05 44.69
C TYR A 75 1.68 -7.56 44.74
N SER A 76 1.52 -8.21 43.59
CA SER A 76 1.28 -9.66 43.51
C SER A 76 2.24 -10.34 42.53
N SER A 77 2.32 -11.67 42.57
CA SER A 77 3.20 -12.42 41.68
C SER A 77 2.94 -12.08 40.20
N PRO A 78 3.98 -11.94 39.36
CA PRO A 78 3.82 -11.57 37.96
C PRO A 78 2.87 -12.52 37.21
N LYS A 79 1.81 -11.97 36.64
CA LYS A 79 0.79 -12.68 35.86
C LYS A 79 0.10 -11.71 34.91
N PRO A 80 -0.61 -12.16 33.85
CA PRO A 80 -1.39 -11.26 32.99
C PRO A 80 -2.25 -10.29 33.81
N GLY A 81 -2.14 -9.00 33.50
CA GLY A 81 -2.79 -7.93 34.28
C GLY A 81 -2.05 -7.46 35.54
N CYS A 82 -0.91 -8.05 35.89
CA CYS A 82 -0.05 -7.64 37.00
C CYS A 82 1.46 -7.78 36.69
N HIS A 83 2.08 -6.69 36.25
CA HIS A 83 3.53 -6.57 36.10
C HIS A 83 4.01 -5.14 36.43
N ASN A 84 5.23 -5.04 36.98
CA ASN A 84 5.90 -3.76 37.22
C ASN A 84 6.33 -3.08 35.91
N ASP A 85 6.44 -1.75 35.93
CA ASP A 85 6.82 -0.91 34.79
C ASP A 85 5.98 -1.18 33.52
N THR A 86 4.65 -1.23 33.68
CA THR A 86 3.71 -1.50 32.60
C THR A 86 2.81 -0.34 32.25
N CYS A 87 2.60 -0.16 30.95
CA CYS A 87 1.71 0.83 30.40
C CYS A 87 0.28 0.57 30.88
N ALA A 88 -0.48 1.63 31.19
CA ALA A 88 -1.84 1.47 31.71
C ALA A 88 -2.86 2.32 30.95
N LEU A 89 -4.06 1.79 30.76
CA LEU A 89 -5.21 2.49 30.17
C LEU A 89 -6.42 2.35 31.08
N VAL A 90 -7.44 3.19 30.86
CA VAL A 90 -8.68 3.10 31.60
C VAL A 90 -9.65 2.20 30.83
N ALA A 91 -9.82 0.95 31.28
CA ALA A 91 -10.89 0.11 30.78
C ALA A 91 -12.24 0.70 31.19
N ASP A 92 -13.24 0.64 30.30
CA ASP A 92 -14.56 1.23 30.50
C ASP A 92 -15.63 0.21 30.09
N ASN A 93 -16.43 -0.23 31.06
CA ASN A 93 -17.66 -0.95 30.79
C ASN A 93 -18.75 0.09 30.49
N THR A 94 -18.97 0.34 29.20
CA THR A 94 -19.90 1.38 28.73
C THR A 94 -21.38 1.03 28.96
N VAL A 95 -21.70 -0.21 29.36
CA VAL A 95 -23.06 -0.62 29.76
C VAL A 95 -23.37 -0.12 31.17
N THR A 96 -22.46 -0.33 32.13
CA THR A 96 -22.67 0.02 33.55
C THR A 96 -21.98 1.31 33.99
N ARG A 97 -21.15 1.90 33.11
CA ARG A 97 -20.31 3.09 33.39
C ARG A 97 -19.24 2.87 34.47
N ILE A 98 -18.86 1.62 34.70
CA ILE A 98 -17.75 1.26 35.57
C ILE A 98 -16.45 1.39 34.78
N ALA A 99 -15.50 2.19 35.27
CA ALA A 99 -14.20 2.39 34.63
C ALA A 99 -13.07 2.37 35.65
N GLY A 100 -11.86 1.99 35.19
CA GLY A 100 -10.68 1.98 36.03
C GLY A 100 -9.43 1.52 35.30
N SER A 101 -8.29 1.70 35.96
CA SER A 101 -6.98 1.45 35.37
C SER A 101 -6.72 -0.04 35.15
N GLY A 102 -6.18 -0.38 33.99
CA GLY A 102 -5.82 -1.73 33.58
C GLY A 102 -4.46 -1.75 32.88
N GLU A 103 -3.71 -2.84 33.09
CA GLU A 103 -2.43 -3.07 32.40
C GLU A 103 -2.66 -3.25 30.89
N VAL A 104 -1.82 -2.64 30.07
CA VAL A 104 -1.81 -2.88 28.63
C VAL A 104 -0.94 -4.10 28.35
N GLY A 105 -1.52 -5.09 27.68
CA GLY A 105 -0.87 -6.33 27.27
C GLY A 105 -0.85 -6.49 25.75
N GLN A 106 -0.04 -7.45 25.30
CA GLN A 106 -0.06 -7.95 23.93
C GLN A 106 -0.29 -9.46 23.96
N ASP A 107 -1.14 -9.95 23.07
CA ASP A 107 -1.35 -11.39 22.90
C ASP A 107 -1.75 -11.71 21.46
N ASP A 108 -1.64 -12.97 21.07
CA ASP A 108 -1.98 -13.40 19.73
C ASP A 108 -3.51 -13.54 19.59
N VAL A 109 -4.08 -12.94 18.54
CA VAL A 109 -5.52 -13.02 18.26
C VAL A 109 -5.74 -13.62 16.89
N SER A 110 -6.55 -14.67 16.82
CA SER A 110 -6.96 -15.30 15.56
C SER A 110 -8.42 -15.03 15.22
N ILE A 111 -8.68 -14.82 13.94
CA ILE A 111 -9.96 -14.35 13.38
C ILE A 111 -10.15 -14.90 11.97
N GLN A 112 -11.39 -15.11 11.54
CA GLN A 112 -11.68 -15.56 10.18
C GLN A 112 -11.39 -14.46 9.17
N SER A 113 -10.66 -14.78 8.11
CA SER A 113 -10.64 -13.96 6.90
C SER A 113 -11.98 -14.07 6.17
N THR A 114 -12.23 -13.21 5.19
CA THR A 114 -13.39 -13.33 4.30
C THR A 114 -13.08 -12.75 2.92
N ASP A 115 -13.77 -13.25 1.91
CA ASP A 115 -13.84 -12.68 0.57
C ASP A 115 -14.99 -11.67 0.40
N GLY A 116 -15.72 -11.40 1.49
CA GLY A 116 -16.91 -10.54 1.50
C GLY A 116 -18.22 -11.30 1.37
N SER A 117 -18.18 -12.60 1.03
CA SER A 117 -19.37 -13.46 0.88
C SER A 117 -19.39 -14.60 1.91
N ASN A 118 -18.24 -15.22 2.17
CA ASN A 118 -18.12 -16.36 3.07
C ASN A 118 -16.95 -16.19 4.06
N PRO A 119 -17.04 -16.76 5.27
CA PRO A 119 -15.88 -16.94 6.12
C PRO A 119 -14.81 -17.79 5.40
N GLY A 120 -13.60 -17.25 5.33
CA GLY A 120 -12.41 -17.88 4.76
C GLY A 120 -11.60 -18.62 5.82
N ARG A 121 -10.28 -18.67 5.66
CA ARG A 121 -9.37 -19.29 6.64
C ARG A 121 -9.19 -18.40 7.88
N VAL A 122 -8.88 -19.04 9.01
CA VAL A 122 -8.43 -18.34 10.21
C VAL A 122 -7.06 -17.72 9.94
N VAL A 123 -6.86 -16.47 10.35
CA VAL A 123 -5.60 -15.74 10.31
C VAL A 123 -5.28 -15.19 11.70
N SER A 124 -4.01 -15.04 12.01
CA SER A 124 -3.55 -14.58 13.33
C SER A 124 -2.90 -13.20 13.24
N VAL A 125 -3.17 -12.36 14.23
CA VAL A 125 -2.52 -11.09 14.50
C VAL A 125 -1.62 -11.30 15.71
N PRO A 126 -0.30 -11.40 15.52
CA PRO A 126 0.59 -11.60 16.63
C PRO A 126 0.75 -10.30 17.44
N ASN A 127 0.84 -10.42 18.77
CA ASN A 127 1.03 -9.30 19.70
C ASN A 127 -0.03 -8.17 19.56
N LEU A 128 -1.31 -8.50 19.39
CA LEU A 128 -2.41 -7.55 19.38
C LEU A 128 -2.47 -6.83 20.74
N ILE A 129 -2.50 -5.50 20.74
CA ILE A 129 -2.50 -4.67 21.95
C ILE A 129 -3.91 -4.59 22.52
N PHE A 130 -4.07 -4.88 23.81
CA PHE A 130 -5.36 -4.77 24.50
C PHE A 130 -5.13 -4.38 25.97
N THR A 131 -6.21 -4.09 26.69
CA THR A 131 -6.13 -3.73 28.11
C THR A 131 -6.68 -4.87 28.97
N CYS A 132 -5.94 -5.27 29.99
CA CYS A 132 -6.43 -6.17 31.03
C CYS A 132 -7.37 -5.43 31.98
N SER A 133 -8.48 -6.05 32.35
CA SER A 133 -9.39 -5.58 33.40
C SER A 133 -9.48 -6.61 34.53
N VAL A 134 -10.30 -6.29 35.54
CA VAL A 134 -10.60 -7.17 36.67
C VAL A 134 -12.06 -7.65 36.61
N THR A 135 -12.40 -8.75 37.30
CA THR A 135 -13.70 -9.43 37.23
C THR A 135 -14.91 -8.50 37.45
N MET A 136 -14.80 -7.51 38.34
CA MET A 136 -15.93 -6.59 38.63
C MET A 136 -16.39 -5.78 37.41
N PHE A 137 -15.54 -5.63 36.38
CA PHE A 137 -15.87 -4.91 35.14
C PHE A 137 -16.81 -5.72 34.25
N LEU A 138 -16.99 -7.01 34.51
CA LEU A 138 -17.96 -7.85 33.80
C LEU A 138 -19.39 -7.65 34.31
N GLN A 139 -19.59 -6.91 35.40
CA GLN A 139 -20.92 -6.66 35.96
C GLN A 139 -21.84 -6.04 34.89
N GLY A 140 -23.04 -6.61 34.75
CA GLY A 140 -24.04 -6.16 33.77
C GLY A 140 -23.78 -6.59 32.33
N LEU A 141 -22.66 -7.26 32.01
CA LEU A 141 -22.46 -7.89 30.71
C LEU A 141 -23.17 -9.24 30.61
N ALA A 142 -23.44 -9.69 29.38
CA ALA A 142 -24.09 -10.98 29.14
C ALA A 142 -23.31 -12.17 29.74
N ASN A 143 -24.03 -13.23 30.10
CA ASN A 143 -23.43 -14.39 30.75
C ASN A 143 -22.31 -15.03 29.88
N GLY A 144 -21.17 -15.31 30.51
CA GLY A 144 -20.00 -15.91 29.87
C GLY A 144 -19.14 -14.96 29.03
N VAL A 145 -19.47 -13.66 28.99
CA VAL A 145 -18.60 -12.62 28.41
C VAL A 145 -17.40 -12.39 29.32
N LYS A 146 -16.22 -12.19 28.70
CA LYS A 146 -14.95 -11.96 29.41
C LYS A 146 -14.34 -10.59 29.09
N GLY A 147 -15.05 -9.73 28.37
CA GLY A 147 -14.57 -8.41 28.01
C GLY A 147 -15.42 -7.69 26.96
N MET A 148 -14.92 -6.57 26.43
CA MET A 148 -15.59 -5.82 25.37
C MET A 148 -14.69 -5.62 24.14
N ALA A 149 -15.28 -5.81 22.96
CA ALA A 149 -14.66 -5.61 21.66
C ALA A 149 -14.86 -4.16 21.20
N GLY A 150 -13.93 -3.26 21.57
CA GLY A 150 -13.99 -1.86 21.18
C GLY A 150 -13.69 -1.61 19.69
N LEU A 151 -14.68 -1.05 18.98
CA LEU A 151 -14.60 -0.69 17.56
C LEU A 151 -14.43 0.82 17.33
N GLY A 152 -14.19 1.59 18.38
CA GLY A 152 -14.07 3.04 18.33
C GLY A 152 -12.86 3.54 17.55
N ARG A 153 -12.66 4.87 17.57
CA ARG A 153 -11.70 5.58 16.71
C ARG A 153 -10.26 5.63 17.25
N SER A 154 -9.95 4.89 18.31
CA SER A 154 -8.58 4.79 18.86
C SER A 154 -7.61 4.07 17.91
N ARG A 155 -6.31 4.28 18.08
CA ARG A 155 -5.26 3.59 17.29
C ARG A 155 -5.11 2.11 17.65
N ILE A 156 -5.57 1.72 18.82
CA ILE A 156 -5.53 0.34 19.31
C ILE A 156 -6.94 -0.31 19.35
N SER A 157 -7.94 0.25 18.66
CA SER A 157 -9.22 -0.45 18.46
C SER A 157 -9.08 -1.61 17.48
N LEU A 158 -10.00 -2.57 17.51
CA LEU A 158 -9.96 -3.75 16.62
C LEU A 158 -9.89 -3.35 15.12
N PRO A 159 -10.71 -2.43 14.59
CA PRO A 159 -10.58 -2.00 13.19
C PRO A 159 -9.19 -1.47 12.84
N SER A 160 -8.56 -0.75 13.78
CA SER A 160 -7.26 -0.09 13.57
C SER A 160 -6.12 -1.09 13.57
N GLN A 161 -6.13 -2.01 14.53
CA GLN A 161 -5.09 -3.03 14.66
C GLN A 161 -5.19 -4.08 13.56
N PHE A 162 -6.40 -4.50 13.18
CA PHE A 162 -6.60 -5.43 12.07
C PHE A 162 -6.19 -4.84 10.72
N SER A 163 -6.58 -3.58 10.45
CA SER A 163 -6.14 -2.85 9.25
C SER A 163 -4.62 -2.75 9.18
N ALA A 164 -3.97 -2.40 10.29
CA ALA A 164 -2.51 -2.31 10.35
C ALA A 164 -1.83 -3.69 10.15
N ALA A 165 -2.34 -4.74 10.79
CA ALA A 165 -1.75 -6.08 10.74
C ALA A 165 -1.86 -6.73 9.36
N PHE A 166 -2.94 -6.47 8.63
CA PHE A 166 -3.21 -7.12 7.34
C PHE A 166 -3.14 -6.18 6.13
N SER A 167 -2.79 -4.91 6.34
CA SER A 167 -2.58 -3.90 5.29
C SER A 167 -3.81 -3.68 4.37
N PHE A 168 -5.01 -3.70 4.96
CA PHE A 168 -6.25 -3.28 4.28
C PHE A 168 -6.76 -1.94 4.84
N ASP A 169 -7.70 -1.28 4.16
CA ASP A 169 -8.24 0.02 4.60
C ASP A 169 -8.83 -0.01 6.01
N ARG A 170 -8.61 1.05 6.82
CA ARG A 170 -9.18 1.16 8.17
C ARG A 170 -10.68 1.48 8.14
N LYS A 171 -11.46 0.53 7.65
CA LYS A 171 -12.91 0.55 7.59
C LYS A 171 -13.46 -0.78 8.08
N PHE A 172 -14.69 -0.73 8.55
CA PHE A 172 -15.45 -1.91 8.93
C PHE A 172 -16.92 -1.68 8.64
N ALA A 173 -17.63 -2.77 8.43
CA ALA A 173 -19.08 -2.78 8.32
C ALA A 173 -19.69 -3.70 9.37
N ILE A 174 -20.87 -3.35 9.88
CA ILE A 174 -21.60 -4.11 10.88
C ILE A 174 -23.04 -4.28 10.43
N CYS A 175 -23.55 -5.50 10.52
CA CYS A 175 -24.94 -5.85 10.30
C CYS A 175 -25.41 -6.63 11.55
N LEU A 176 -26.22 -5.98 12.38
CA LEU A 176 -26.79 -6.59 13.57
C LEU A 176 -27.99 -7.47 13.20
N THR A 177 -28.34 -8.43 14.07
CA THR A 177 -29.41 -9.41 13.84
C THR A 177 -30.58 -9.16 14.79
N SER A 178 -31.81 -9.23 14.26
CA SER A 178 -33.06 -9.18 15.02
C SER A 178 -33.56 -10.57 15.47
N ALA A 179 -33.04 -11.63 14.86
CA ALA A 179 -33.49 -13.02 15.06
C ALA A 179 -32.42 -13.91 15.71
N ASN A 180 -32.75 -15.19 15.94
CA ASN A 180 -31.80 -16.24 16.35
C ASN A 180 -30.71 -16.55 15.29
N ALA A 181 -30.66 -15.79 14.20
CA ALA A 181 -29.59 -15.83 13.21
C ALA A 181 -28.34 -15.07 13.69
N LYS A 182 -27.21 -15.29 13.02
CA LYS A 182 -25.96 -14.57 13.30
C LYS A 182 -25.89 -13.32 12.41
N GLY A 183 -25.73 -12.16 13.02
CA GLY A 183 -25.23 -10.96 12.37
C GLY A 183 -23.73 -11.06 12.12
N VAL A 184 -23.13 -9.98 11.63
CA VAL A 184 -21.74 -9.99 11.16
C VAL A 184 -21.06 -8.63 11.30
N VAL A 185 -19.77 -8.65 11.65
CA VAL A 185 -18.85 -7.52 11.51
C VAL A 185 -17.80 -7.89 10.47
N PHE A 186 -17.68 -7.07 9.43
CA PHE A 186 -16.63 -7.13 8.43
C PHE A 186 -15.56 -6.09 8.74
N PHE A 187 -14.28 -6.47 8.75
CA PHE A 187 -13.17 -5.52 8.80
C PHE A 187 -12.45 -5.51 7.45
N GLY A 188 -12.22 -4.33 6.87
CA GLY A 188 -11.58 -4.17 5.56
C GLY A 188 -12.56 -3.98 4.40
N ASP A 189 -12.09 -4.27 3.20
CA ASP A 189 -12.79 -3.93 1.96
C ASP A 189 -14.04 -4.78 1.71
N GLY A 190 -15.08 -4.15 1.15
CA GLY A 190 -16.18 -4.88 0.52
C GLY A 190 -15.70 -5.66 -0.72
N PRO A 191 -16.55 -6.50 -1.32
CA PRO A 191 -18.02 -6.48 -1.22
C PRO A 191 -18.57 -7.04 0.10
N TYR A 192 -19.84 -6.74 0.40
CA TYR A 192 -20.56 -7.31 1.56
C TYR A 192 -21.76 -8.08 1.02
N VAL A 193 -21.56 -9.35 0.68
CA VAL A 193 -22.52 -10.17 -0.03
C VAL A 193 -23.36 -10.96 0.97
N MET A 194 -24.66 -10.68 1.01
CA MET A 194 -25.64 -11.40 1.81
C MET A 194 -26.39 -12.40 0.93
N LEU A 195 -26.86 -13.52 1.48
CA LEU A 195 -27.70 -14.46 0.75
C LEU A 195 -28.95 -13.74 0.20
N PRO A 196 -29.39 -14.04 -1.04
CA PRO A 196 -28.93 -15.10 -1.95
C PRO A 196 -27.76 -14.74 -2.89
N GLY A 197 -26.96 -13.73 -2.58
CA GLY A 197 -25.85 -13.25 -3.44
C GLY A 197 -25.87 -11.75 -3.71
N ILE A 198 -26.52 -10.98 -2.83
CA ILE A 198 -26.73 -9.53 -2.97
C ILE A 198 -25.59 -8.80 -2.27
N ASP A 199 -24.78 -8.09 -3.04
CA ASP A 199 -23.79 -7.16 -2.51
C ASP A 199 -24.48 -5.87 -2.03
N VAL A 200 -24.73 -5.79 -0.72
CA VAL A 200 -25.44 -4.66 -0.11
C VAL A 200 -24.58 -3.39 -0.06
N SER A 201 -23.27 -3.49 -0.31
CA SER A 201 -22.38 -2.32 -0.33
C SER A 201 -22.70 -1.32 -1.47
N LYS A 202 -23.40 -1.78 -2.52
CA LYS A 202 -23.79 -0.95 -3.68
C LYS A 202 -24.90 0.05 -3.40
N ASN A 203 -25.64 -0.13 -2.30
CA ASN A 203 -26.82 0.68 -1.96
C ASN A 203 -26.60 1.58 -0.73
N LEU A 204 -25.35 1.82 -0.35
CA LEU A 204 -25.03 2.60 0.84
C LEU A 204 -25.33 4.09 0.65
N ILE A 205 -25.94 4.68 1.68
CA ILE A 205 -26.14 6.13 1.81
C ILE A 205 -25.09 6.66 2.79
N TYR A 206 -24.34 7.67 2.36
CA TYR A 206 -23.25 8.21 3.16
C TYR A 206 -23.64 9.51 3.87
N THR A 207 -23.10 9.72 5.06
CA THR A 207 -23.13 10.99 5.77
C THR A 207 -21.75 11.25 6.42
N PRO A 208 -21.30 12.50 6.54
CA PRO A 208 -20.07 12.81 7.24
C PRO A 208 -20.11 12.33 8.70
N LEU A 209 -19.01 11.70 9.15
CA LEU A 209 -18.76 11.44 10.56
C LEU A 209 -18.28 12.73 11.23
N ILE A 210 -18.88 13.07 12.36
CA ILE A 210 -18.53 14.23 13.17
C ILE A 210 -17.63 13.77 14.32
N LEU A 211 -16.69 14.64 14.75
CA LEU A 211 -15.91 14.42 15.96
C LEU A 211 -16.48 15.25 17.09
N ASN A 212 -16.86 14.62 18.19
CA ASN A 212 -17.13 15.34 19.43
C ASN A 212 -15.77 15.74 20.05
N PRO A 213 -15.50 17.04 20.27
CA PRO A 213 -14.21 17.51 20.76
C PRO A 213 -13.89 17.08 22.19
N VAL A 214 -14.88 16.55 22.91
CA VAL A 214 -14.72 16.08 24.29
C VAL A 214 -15.21 14.63 24.39
N SER A 215 -14.46 13.82 25.13
CA SER A 215 -14.75 12.40 25.30
C SER A 215 -16.09 12.14 25.97
N THR A 216 -16.69 11.01 25.58
CA THR A 216 -17.96 10.48 26.10
C THR A 216 -17.77 9.18 26.90
N ALA A 217 -16.50 8.76 27.08
CA ALA A 217 -16.12 7.68 27.97
C ALA A 217 -16.42 8.04 29.43
N SER A 218 -16.57 7.03 30.29
CA SER A 218 -16.88 7.22 31.71
C SER A 218 -15.72 7.90 32.46
N ALA A 219 -14.49 7.73 31.99
CA ALA A 219 -13.30 8.43 32.47
C ALA A 219 -12.34 8.72 31.30
N TYR A 220 -11.77 9.92 31.28
CA TYR A 220 -10.91 10.40 30.20
C TYR A 220 -10.02 11.56 30.68
N PHE A 221 -8.96 11.86 29.93
CA PHE A 221 -8.10 13.00 30.25
C PHE A 221 -8.65 14.30 29.65
N GLU A 222 -8.39 15.43 30.30
CA GLU A 222 -8.76 16.74 29.75
C GLU A 222 -8.18 16.94 28.34
N GLY A 223 -9.02 17.46 27.43
CA GLY A 223 -8.69 17.67 26.02
C GLY A 223 -8.77 16.41 25.14
N GLU A 224 -9.16 15.25 25.68
CA GLU A 224 -9.36 14.03 24.89
C GLU A 224 -10.69 14.07 24.12
N PRO A 225 -10.68 13.91 22.78
CA PRO A 225 -11.91 13.87 21.98
C PRO A 225 -12.57 12.48 22.04
N SER A 226 -13.88 12.41 21.74
CA SER A 226 -14.62 11.14 21.77
C SER A 226 -14.13 10.13 20.73
N SER A 227 -14.08 8.86 21.13
CA SER A 227 -13.82 7.71 20.26
C SER A 227 -15.04 7.23 19.48
N GLU A 228 -16.22 7.76 19.78
CA GLU A 228 -17.49 7.30 19.24
C GLU A 228 -17.79 7.87 17.83
N TYR A 229 -18.82 7.30 17.20
CA TYR A 229 -19.26 7.65 15.86
C TYR A 229 -20.47 8.59 15.92
N PHE A 230 -20.24 9.87 15.64
CA PHE A 230 -21.28 10.89 15.56
C PHE A 230 -21.67 11.19 14.10
N ILE A 231 -22.94 11.51 13.88
CA ILE A 231 -23.49 11.95 12.59
C ILE A 231 -24.26 13.27 12.76
N GLY A 232 -24.38 14.04 11.69
CA GLY A 232 -24.98 15.37 11.71
C GLY A 232 -26.47 15.41 11.40
N VAL A 233 -27.32 14.89 12.28
CA VAL A 233 -28.78 14.99 12.12
C VAL A 233 -29.21 16.45 12.17
N LYS A 234 -30.04 16.87 11.21
CA LYS A 234 -30.55 18.26 11.08
C LYS A 234 -32.00 18.41 11.51
N GLY A 235 -32.75 17.32 11.55
CA GLY A 235 -34.16 17.30 11.92
C GLY A 235 -34.70 15.87 11.89
N ILE A 236 -35.94 15.71 12.32
CA ILE A 236 -36.69 14.45 12.28
C ILE A 236 -37.99 14.70 11.54
N GLN A 237 -38.35 13.80 10.63
CA GLN A 237 -39.69 13.79 10.02
C GLN A 237 -40.41 12.49 10.38
N ILE A 238 -41.72 12.56 10.49
CA ILE A 238 -42.59 11.41 10.65
C ILE A 238 -43.63 11.47 9.54
N ASN A 239 -43.68 10.43 8.70
CA ASN A 239 -44.55 10.37 7.52
C ASN A 239 -44.41 11.59 6.58
N GLY A 240 -43.17 12.10 6.42
CA GLY A 240 -42.87 13.31 5.64
C GLY A 240 -43.15 14.64 6.34
N ASN A 241 -43.79 14.62 7.52
CA ASN A 241 -44.07 15.83 8.31
C ASN A 241 -42.91 16.15 9.27
N SER A 242 -42.41 17.39 9.23
CA SER A 242 -41.31 17.82 10.11
C SER A 242 -41.76 17.88 11.57
N VAL A 243 -40.98 17.27 12.46
CA VAL A 243 -41.17 17.36 13.91
C VAL A 243 -40.51 18.65 14.41
N PRO A 244 -41.20 19.53 15.15
CA PRO A 244 -40.61 20.74 15.71
C PRO A 244 -39.65 20.37 16.83
N LEU A 245 -38.37 20.68 16.66
CA LEU A 245 -37.29 20.35 17.59
C LEU A 245 -36.44 21.58 17.90
N ASN A 246 -35.84 21.60 19.10
CA ASN A 246 -34.76 22.55 19.37
C ASN A 246 -33.48 22.12 18.63
N THR A 247 -33.19 22.77 17.50
CA THR A 247 -32.06 22.42 16.64
C THR A 247 -30.69 22.59 17.29
N SER A 248 -30.58 23.37 18.38
CA SER A 248 -29.30 23.51 19.10
C SER A 248 -28.84 22.21 19.75
N LEU A 249 -29.78 21.34 20.15
CA LEU A 249 -29.50 20.02 20.73
C LEU A 249 -28.94 19.04 19.69
N LEU A 250 -29.25 19.26 18.41
CA LEU A 250 -28.76 18.41 17.32
C LEU A 250 -27.32 18.74 16.89
N ALA A 251 -26.80 19.90 17.29
CA ALA A 251 -25.40 20.27 17.09
C ALA A 251 -24.56 19.90 18.32
N ILE A 252 -23.27 19.63 18.10
CA ILE A 252 -22.31 19.42 19.18
C ILE A 252 -21.69 20.77 19.54
N ASP A 253 -21.84 21.21 20.79
CA ASP A 253 -21.26 22.47 21.25
C ASP A 253 -19.75 22.35 21.56
N LYS A 254 -19.12 23.45 21.99
CA LYS A 254 -17.68 23.47 22.33
C LYS A 254 -17.33 22.66 23.59
N LYS A 255 -18.29 22.44 24.48
CA LYS A 255 -18.16 21.55 25.64
C LYS A 255 -18.44 20.10 25.26
N GLY A 256 -18.87 19.88 24.02
CA GLY A 256 -19.22 18.63 23.38
C GLY A 256 -20.59 18.08 23.78
N VAL A 257 -21.49 18.91 24.27
CA VAL A 257 -22.88 18.55 24.59
C VAL A 257 -23.71 18.60 23.30
N GLY A 258 -24.64 17.66 23.14
CA GLY A 258 -25.54 17.58 22.00
C GLY A 258 -25.12 16.57 20.93
N GLY A 259 -25.72 16.66 19.75
CA GLY A 259 -25.43 15.81 18.59
C GLY A 259 -26.09 14.43 18.62
N THR A 260 -25.77 13.65 17.59
CA THR A 260 -26.29 12.29 17.39
C THR A 260 -25.15 11.28 17.29
N LYS A 261 -25.15 10.25 18.13
CA LYS A 261 -24.16 9.15 18.09
C LYS A 261 -24.82 7.80 17.84
N ILE A 262 -24.03 6.82 17.42
CA ILE A 262 -24.48 5.45 17.15
C ILE A 262 -23.88 4.52 18.22
N SER A 263 -24.70 3.64 18.80
CA SER A 263 -24.32 2.77 19.92
C SER A 263 -24.84 1.34 19.75
N THR A 264 -23.98 0.36 20.06
CA THR A 264 -24.36 -1.06 20.18
C THR A 264 -24.61 -1.50 21.62
N VAL A 265 -24.27 -0.67 22.60
CA VAL A 265 -24.46 -0.97 24.04
C VAL A 265 -25.75 -0.40 24.60
N ASN A 266 -26.38 0.55 23.90
CA ASN A 266 -27.73 1.00 24.16
C ASN A 266 -28.71 0.16 23.33
N PRO A 267 -29.60 -0.65 23.93
CA PRO A 267 -30.49 -1.52 23.17
C PRO A 267 -31.48 -0.76 22.28
N TYR A 268 -31.97 0.39 22.75
CA TYR A 268 -32.95 1.23 22.07
C TYR A 268 -32.42 2.64 21.89
N THR A 269 -33.00 3.36 20.93
CA THR A 269 -32.63 4.75 20.68
C THR A 269 -33.04 5.62 21.87
N VAL A 270 -32.06 6.35 22.41
CA VAL A 270 -32.23 7.25 23.56
C VAL A 270 -32.34 8.68 23.05
N LEU A 271 -33.39 9.39 23.44
CA LEU A 271 -33.64 10.77 23.06
C LEU A 271 -33.65 11.67 24.30
N GLU A 272 -33.02 12.84 24.21
CA GLU A 272 -33.22 13.91 25.19
C GLU A 272 -34.71 14.22 25.36
N THR A 273 -35.16 14.49 26.59
CA THR A 273 -36.59 14.57 26.95
C THR A 273 -37.43 15.47 26.03
N SER A 274 -36.94 16.64 25.62
CA SER A 274 -37.69 17.51 24.70
C SER A 274 -37.83 16.91 23.30
N ILE A 275 -36.78 16.26 22.79
CA ILE A 275 -36.80 15.54 21.50
C ILE A 275 -37.70 14.31 21.60
N TYR A 276 -37.59 13.54 22.69
CA TYR A 276 -38.40 12.37 22.97
C TYR A 276 -39.90 12.72 22.94
N ASN A 277 -40.32 13.72 23.70
CA ASN A 277 -41.70 14.16 23.77
C ASN A 277 -42.22 14.64 22.40
N ALA A 278 -41.41 15.38 21.64
CA ALA A 278 -41.80 15.84 20.31
C ALA A 278 -42.01 14.66 19.33
N VAL A 279 -41.10 13.67 19.33
CA VAL A 279 -41.19 12.48 18.49
C VAL A 279 -42.39 11.60 18.88
N ILE A 280 -42.58 11.34 20.17
CA ILE A 280 -43.70 10.54 20.70
C ILE A 280 -45.04 11.17 20.34
N ASN A 281 -45.19 12.48 20.54
CA ASN A 281 -46.43 13.19 20.24
C ASN A 281 -46.73 13.22 18.73
N ALA A 282 -45.72 13.49 17.90
CA ALA A 282 -45.88 13.48 16.45
C ALA A 282 -46.22 12.08 15.92
N PHE A 283 -45.57 11.03 16.42
CA PHE A 283 -45.86 9.65 16.02
C PHE A 283 -47.27 9.21 16.45
N ALA A 284 -47.66 9.54 17.68
CA ALA A 284 -48.98 9.23 18.20
C ALA A 284 -50.11 9.94 17.42
N LYS A 285 -49.84 11.13 16.87
CA LYS A 285 -50.79 11.88 16.05
C LYS A 285 -51.08 11.19 14.71
N GLU A 286 -50.03 10.69 14.05
CA GLU A 286 -50.15 9.95 12.78
C GLU A 286 -50.89 8.61 12.94
N LEU A 287 -50.90 8.03 14.15
CA LEU A 287 -51.63 6.80 14.50
C LEU A 287 -52.90 7.04 15.33
N SER A 288 -53.53 8.21 15.20
CA SER A 288 -54.72 8.57 16.00
C SER A 288 -55.91 7.62 15.83
N GLY A 289 -56.01 6.87 14.72
CA GLY A 289 -57.03 5.85 14.49
C GLY A 289 -56.73 4.47 15.08
N ILE A 290 -55.56 4.27 15.68
CA ILE A 290 -55.16 2.99 16.29
C ILE A 290 -55.29 3.08 17.83
N PRO A 291 -55.97 2.12 18.50
CA PRO A 291 -56.09 2.13 19.95
C PRO A 291 -54.74 2.13 20.67
N LYS A 292 -54.52 3.11 21.54
CA LYS A 292 -53.38 3.11 22.48
C LYS A 292 -53.68 2.16 23.64
N VAL A 293 -52.64 1.49 24.14
CA VAL A 293 -52.72 0.62 25.32
C VAL A 293 -51.79 1.09 26.41
N ALA A 294 -51.86 0.47 27.59
CA ALA A 294 -50.95 0.77 28.69
C ALA A 294 -49.48 0.66 28.25
N THR A 295 -48.69 1.67 28.62
CA THR A 295 -47.26 1.72 28.33
C THR A 295 -46.53 0.57 29.01
N VAL A 296 -45.57 -0.02 28.31
CA VAL A 296 -44.72 -1.09 28.85
C VAL A 296 -43.30 -0.56 28.95
N ALA A 297 -42.78 -0.46 30.17
CA ALA A 297 -41.42 0.01 30.41
C ALA A 297 -40.40 -0.82 29.60
N PRO A 298 -39.39 -0.19 28.99
CA PRO A 298 -39.01 1.23 29.13
C PRO A 298 -39.72 2.21 28.16
N PHE A 299 -40.76 1.79 27.42
CA PHE A 299 -41.39 2.58 26.36
C PHE A 299 -42.58 3.40 26.85
N GLY A 300 -42.68 4.66 26.40
CA GLY A 300 -43.77 5.57 26.76
C GLY A 300 -44.93 5.65 25.76
N LEU A 301 -44.92 4.88 24.68
CA LEU A 301 -46.02 4.86 23.70
C LEU A 301 -46.24 3.44 23.16
N CYS A 302 -47.42 2.88 23.40
CA CYS A 302 -47.79 1.54 22.97
C CYS A 302 -49.19 1.51 22.36
N PHE A 303 -49.39 0.59 21.41
CA PHE A 303 -50.59 0.42 20.62
C PHE A 303 -51.07 -1.03 20.64
N ASP A 304 -52.37 -1.23 20.46
CA ASP A 304 -52.96 -2.53 20.20
C ASP A 304 -52.53 -3.01 18.80
N SER A 305 -51.70 -4.06 18.77
CA SER A 305 -51.11 -4.54 17.52
C SER A 305 -52.11 -5.28 16.63
N THR A 306 -53.32 -5.63 17.12
CA THR A 306 -54.36 -6.26 16.29
C THR A 306 -54.91 -5.33 15.21
N ASN A 307 -54.76 -4.02 15.41
CA ASN A 307 -55.19 -2.99 14.47
C ASN A 307 -54.07 -2.51 13.54
N ILE A 308 -52.87 -3.09 13.66
CA ILE A 308 -51.70 -2.71 12.86
C ILE A 308 -51.40 -3.82 11.86
N GLY A 309 -51.51 -3.51 10.57
CA GLY A 309 -51.16 -4.44 9.49
C GLY A 309 -49.67 -4.79 9.48
N SER A 310 -49.31 -5.85 8.75
CA SER A 310 -47.91 -6.24 8.54
C SER A 310 -47.45 -5.86 7.12
N THR A 311 -46.20 -5.43 7.00
CA THR A 311 -45.55 -5.13 5.71
C THR A 311 -44.22 -5.87 5.58
N ARG A 312 -43.59 -5.81 4.41
CA ARG A 312 -42.24 -6.38 4.20
C ARG A 312 -41.16 -5.74 5.09
N VAL A 313 -41.41 -4.53 5.60
CA VAL A 313 -40.49 -3.78 6.47
C VAL A 313 -41.03 -3.65 7.89
N GLY A 314 -41.82 -4.65 8.34
CA GLY A 314 -42.39 -4.74 9.68
C GLY A 314 -43.80 -4.14 9.81
N PRO A 315 -44.25 -3.83 11.03
CA PRO A 315 -45.57 -3.26 11.29
C PRO A 315 -45.86 -2.02 10.43
N ALA A 316 -47.09 -1.92 9.92
CA ALA A 316 -47.57 -0.83 9.06
C ALA A 316 -47.80 0.44 9.88
N VAL A 317 -46.71 1.10 10.28
CA VAL A 317 -46.70 2.33 11.09
C VAL A 317 -45.98 3.46 10.35
N PRO A 318 -46.13 4.73 10.79
CA PRO A 318 -45.44 5.86 10.19
C PRO A 318 -43.93 5.67 10.10
N GLN A 319 -43.36 6.00 8.94
CA GLN A 319 -41.91 6.05 8.74
C GLN A 319 -41.31 7.22 9.53
N ILE A 320 -40.16 7.00 10.17
CA ILE A 320 -39.40 8.05 10.86
C ILE A 320 -38.10 8.30 10.08
N ASP A 321 -37.85 9.56 9.71
CA ASP A 321 -36.68 9.96 8.92
C ASP A 321 -35.78 10.89 9.72
N LEU A 322 -34.51 10.52 9.89
CA LEU A 322 -33.48 11.42 10.39
C LEU A 322 -32.87 12.17 9.20
N MET A 323 -33.03 13.49 9.17
CA MET A 323 -32.55 14.34 8.09
C MET A 323 -31.03 14.50 8.18
N LEU A 324 -30.30 14.15 7.12
CA LEU A 324 -28.84 14.21 7.05
C LEU A 324 -28.39 15.48 6.31
N PRO A 325 -27.14 15.95 6.51
CA PRO A 325 -26.71 17.27 6.03
C PRO A 325 -26.54 17.36 4.51
N ASN A 326 -26.52 16.22 3.81
CA ASN A 326 -26.42 16.13 2.35
C ASN A 326 -27.78 15.98 1.65
N GLY A 327 -28.89 16.23 2.36
CA GLY A 327 -30.25 16.08 1.82
C GLY A 327 -30.76 14.63 1.77
N ASN A 328 -29.96 13.66 2.23
CA ASN A 328 -30.42 12.28 2.40
C ASN A 328 -31.14 12.08 3.75
N PHE A 329 -31.76 10.91 3.89
CA PHE A 329 -32.47 10.51 5.12
C PHE A 329 -31.96 9.16 5.60
N TRP A 330 -31.80 9.02 6.92
CA TRP A 330 -31.80 7.71 7.56
C TRP A 330 -33.23 7.34 7.87
N ARG A 331 -33.77 6.35 7.16
CA ARG A 331 -35.16 5.92 7.29
C ARG A 331 -35.30 4.79 8.30
N ILE A 332 -36.26 4.91 9.21
CA ILE A 332 -36.58 3.90 10.22
C ILE A 332 -38.03 3.46 9.97
N PHE A 333 -38.17 2.19 9.58
CA PHE A 333 -39.46 1.54 9.32
C PHE A 333 -39.98 0.79 10.54
N GLY A 334 -41.21 0.28 10.47
CA GLY A 334 -41.86 -0.47 11.54
C GLY A 334 -40.99 -1.57 12.16
N ALA A 335 -40.22 -2.29 11.35
CA ALA A 335 -39.31 -3.35 11.82
C ALA A 335 -38.23 -2.86 12.81
N ASN A 336 -37.85 -1.58 12.72
CA ASN A 336 -36.82 -0.97 13.56
C ASN A 336 -37.39 0.12 14.50
N SER A 337 -38.66 0.52 14.33
CA SER A 337 -39.33 1.48 15.21
C SER A 337 -40.25 0.83 16.23
N MET A 338 -40.85 -0.34 15.96
CA MET A 338 -41.89 -0.94 16.82
C MET A 338 -41.44 -2.25 17.47
N VAL A 339 -41.43 -2.30 18.80
CA VAL A 339 -41.05 -3.46 19.60
C VAL A 339 -42.30 -4.22 20.04
N GLN A 340 -42.39 -5.50 19.70
CA GLN A 340 -43.44 -6.40 20.23
C GLN A 340 -43.09 -6.79 21.66
N VAL A 341 -43.86 -6.30 22.64
CA VAL A 341 -43.58 -6.54 24.07
C VAL A 341 -44.47 -7.61 24.70
N LYS A 342 -45.68 -7.81 24.15
CA LYS A 342 -46.64 -8.85 24.56
C LYS A 342 -47.48 -9.26 23.36
N ASN A 343 -48.22 -10.36 23.47
CA ASN A 343 -49.29 -10.68 22.52
C ASN A 343 -50.25 -9.48 22.45
N ASN A 344 -50.46 -8.94 21.26
CA ASN A 344 -51.30 -7.77 20.96
C ASN A 344 -50.76 -6.38 21.40
N VAL A 345 -49.50 -6.24 21.82
CA VAL A 345 -48.92 -4.94 22.20
C VAL A 345 -47.63 -4.65 21.46
N LEU A 346 -47.65 -3.58 20.64
CA LEU A 346 -46.48 -2.99 19.98
C LEU A 346 -46.16 -1.62 20.59
N CYS A 347 -44.91 -1.41 20.99
CA CYS A 347 -44.46 -0.15 21.55
C CYS A 347 -43.44 0.55 20.65
N LEU A 348 -43.44 1.88 20.63
CA LEU A 348 -42.41 2.66 19.95
C LEU A 348 -41.07 2.49 20.68
N GLY A 349 -40.09 1.91 20.02
CA GLY A 349 -38.79 1.47 20.53
C GLY A 349 -37.78 2.59 20.80
N PHE A 350 -38.24 3.68 21.41
CA PHE A 350 -37.45 4.85 21.79
C PHE A 350 -37.63 5.10 23.29
N VAL A 351 -36.57 5.56 23.95
CA VAL A 351 -36.57 5.78 25.41
C VAL A 351 -36.17 7.20 25.75
N ASP A 352 -36.76 7.74 26.82
CA ASP A 352 -36.41 9.05 27.36
C ASP A 352 -35.06 8.97 28.09
N GLY A 353 -34.09 9.74 27.62
CA GLY A 353 -32.74 9.83 28.19
C GLY A 353 -32.61 10.83 29.34
N GLY A 354 -33.69 11.52 29.70
CA GLY A 354 -33.70 12.61 30.66
C GLY A 354 -33.27 13.95 30.04
N ALA A 355 -33.40 15.00 30.85
CA ALA A 355 -33.04 16.35 30.45
C ALA A 355 -31.52 16.58 30.55
N ASN A 356 -30.96 17.31 29.58
CA ASN A 356 -29.54 17.66 29.50
C ASN A 356 -28.55 16.46 29.44
N PRO A 357 -28.81 15.40 28.65
CA PRO A 357 -27.85 14.33 28.48
C PRO A 357 -26.62 14.84 27.72
N ARG A 358 -25.51 14.14 27.90
CA ARG A 358 -24.25 14.45 27.19
C ARG A 358 -24.40 14.46 25.67
N THR A 359 -25.22 13.56 25.13
CA THR A 359 -25.55 13.44 23.72
C THR A 359 -27.06 13.38 23.58
N SER A 360 -27.62 14.18 22.67
CA SER A 360 -29.07 14.37 22.59
C SER A 360 -29.81 13.24 21.88
N ILE A 361 -29.16 12.55 20.94
CA ILE A 361 -29.72 11.38 20.27
C ILE A 361 -28.66 10.27 20.27
N VAL A 362 -28.99 9.11 20.83
CA VAL A 362 -28.16 7.91 20.75
C VAL A 362 -28.93 6.85 19.98
N ILE A 363 -28.57 6.61 18.72
CA ILE A 363 -29.18 5.55 17.91
C ILE A 363 -28.74 4.20 18.48
N GLY A 364 -29.69 3.46 19.03
CA GLY A 364 -29.46 2.21 19.74
C GLY A 364 -29.56 0.98 18.83
N GLY A 365 -29.14 -0.16 19.36
CA GLY A 365 -28.98 -1.42 18.64
C GLY A 365 -30.22 -1.87 17.86
N TYR A 366 -31.42 -1.76 18.43
CA TYR A 366 -32.67 -2.15 17.78
C TYR A 366 -32.92 -1.39 16.47
N GLN A 367 -32.54 -0.12 16.41
CA GLN A 367 -32.61 0.69 15.19
C GLN A 367 -31.50 0.38 14.18
N LEU A 368 -30.52 -0.44 14.56
CA LEU A 368 -29.41 -0.88 13.70
C LEU A 368 -29.57 -2.33 13.21
N GLU A 369 -30.50 -3.10 13.80
CA GLU A 369 -30.80 -4.46 13.37
C GLU A 369 -31.20 -4.50 11.90
N ASP A 370 -30.68 -5.49 11.18
CA ASP A 370 -30.91 -5.73 9.74
C ASP A 370 -30.53 -4.56 8.83
N ASN A 371 -29.74 -3.60 9.33
CA ASN A 371 -29.17 -2.50 8.57
C ASN A 371 -27.65 -2.65 8.49
N LEU A 372 -27.09 -2.53 7.28
CA LEU A 372 -25.64 -2.52 7.10
C LEU A 372 -25.09 -1.12 7.37
N LEU A 373 -24.36 -0.98 8.47
CA LEU A 373 -23.58 0.21 8.78
C LEU A 373 -22.17 0.05 8.27
N HIS A 374 -21.71 0.94 7.39
CA HIS A 374 -20.34 0.97 6.88
C HIS A 374 -19.65 2.26 7.31
N THR A 375 -18.53 2.13 8.00
CA THR A 375 -17.65 3.27 8.28
C THR A 375 -16.70 3.50 7.11
N LEU A 376 -16.84 4.62 6.40
CA LEU A 376 -15.72 5.13 5.61
C LEU A 376 -14.69 5.72 6.57
N SER A 377 -13.40 5.46 6.36
CA SER A 377 -12.35 6.04 7.18
C SER A 377 -12.24 7.55 6.96
N ALA A 378 -13.07 8.34 7.65
CA ALA A 378 -12.83 9.77 7.86
C ALA A 378 -12.26 10.07 9.26
N ALA A 379 -12.13 9.05 10.11
CA ALA A 379 -11.54 9.17 11.44
C ALA A 379 -10.02 9.13 11.36
N GLN A 380 -9.39 10.30 11.14
CA GLN A 380 -7.93 10.47 11.12
C GLN A 380 -7.23 9.22 10.57
N THR A 381 -7.32 9.03 9.24
CA THR A 381 -6.05 8.77 8.57
C THR A 381 -5.08 9.80 9.20
N SER A 382 -3.85 9.41 9.55
CA SER A 382 -2.79 10.41 9.33
C SER A 382 -3.15 10.96 7.96
N PHE A 383 -3.64 12.19 7.85
CA PHE A 383 -3.93 12.74 6.54
C PHE A 383 -2.61 12.50 5.82
N ARG A 384 -2.63 11.56 4.87
CA ARG A 384 -1.48 11.18 4.06
C ARG A 384 -1.76 11.99 2.82
N PRO A 385 -1.37 13.27 2.82
CA PRO A 385 -1.53 14.08 1.64
C PRO A 385 -0.89 13.31 0.50
N LYS A 386 -1.59 13.24 -0.64
CA LYS A 386 -0.97 12.78 -1.87
C LYS A 386 0.16 13.72 -2.30
N ALA A 387 0.09 14.99 -1.89
CA ALA A 387 1.15 15.97 -2.04
C ALA A 387 1.16 17.02 -0.90
N LEU A 388 2.34 17.51 -0.52
CA LEU A 388 2.50 18.68 0.35
C LEU A 388 2.81 19.92 -0.46
N VAL A 389 2.50 21.09 0.10
CA VAL A 389 2.74 22.36 -0.56
C VAL A 389 3.41 23.31 0.42
N LEU A 390 4.51 23.94 0.02
CA LEU A 390 5.16 25.02 0.74
C LEU A 390 5.12 26.30 -0.12
N PRO A 391 4.59 27.42 0.39
CA PRO A 391 4.66 28.69 -0.31
C PRO A 391 6.10 29.21 -0.37
N VAL A 392 6.43 29.89 -1.46
CA VAL A 392 7.73 30.53 -1.70
C VAL A 392 7.52 32.02 -1.94
N THR A 393 8.38 32.83 -1.36
CA THR A 393 8.44 34.28 -1.57
C THR A 393 9.86 34.68 -1.93
N LYS A 394 10.04 35.75 -2.70
CA LYS A 394 11.36 36.29 -3.01
C LYS A 394 11.62 37.51 -2.12
N ASP A 395 12.77 37.53 -1.46
CA ASP A 395 13.24 38.68 -0.69
C ASP A 395 13.87 39.71 -1.62
N SER A 396 13.39 40.95 -1.58
CA SER A 396 13.78 41.96 -2.57
C SER A 396 15.19 42.52 -2.37
N SER A 397 15.75 42.47 -1.16
CA SER A 397 17.08 43.00 -0.88
C SER A 397 18.18 41.97 -1.13
N THR A 398 17.94 40.71 -0.78
CA THR A 398 18.92 39.63 -0.96
C THR A 398 18.69 38.76 -2.18
N LEU A 399 17.53 38.90 -2.84
CA LEU A 399 17.07 38.05 -3.95
C LEU A 399 16.89 36.57 -3.57
N GLN A 400 16.88 36.25 -2.27
CA GLN A 400 16.74 34.88 -1.78
C GLN A 400 15.29 34.39 -1.84
N TYR A 401 15.10 33.11 -2.11
CA TYR A 401 13.80 32.45 -2.07
C TYR A 401 13.54 31.90 -0.68
N LEU A 402 12.49 32.37 -0.05
CA LEU A 402 12.15 32.09 1.33
C LEU A 402 10.88 31.26 1.43
N THR A 403 10.88 30.30 2.33
CA THR A 403 9.70 29.53 2.74
C THR A 403 9.55 29.55 4.26
N GLN A 404 8.45 28.98 4.76
CA GLN A 404 8.16 28.93 6.18
C GLN A 404 7.59 27.57 6.57
N ILE A 405 8.13 26.99 7.63
CA ILE A 405 7.59 25.78 8.27
C ILE A 405 7.25 26.09 9.73
N ASN A 406 6.32 25.35 10.32
CA ASN A 406 6.09 25.39 11.76
C ASN A 406 6.90 24.27 12.42
N GLN A 407 7.82 24.63 13.33
CA GLN A 407 8.66 23.69 14.09
C GLN A 407 8.44 23.91 15.59
N ARG A 408 8.94 23.02 16.45
CA ARG A 408 8.86 23.09 17.93
C ARG A 408 7.48 22.71 18.50
N THR A 409 7.46 22.43 19.80
CA THR A 409 6.22 22.23 20.58
C THR A 409 6.22 23.19 21.78
N PRO A 410 5.32 24.20 21.81
CA PRO A 410 4.29 24.52 20.82
C PRO A 410 4.86 24.99 19.46
N PRO A 411 4.10 24.90 18.34
CA PRO A 411 4.59 25.26 17.01
C PRO A 411 4.94 26.74 16.87
N VAL A 412 6.14 27.01 16.37
CA VAL A 412 6.71 28.33 16.05
C VAL A 412 7.02 28.37 14.55
N PRO A 413 6.55 29.40 13.81
CA PRO A 413 6.94 29.59 12.43
C PRO A 413 8.43 29.91 12.30
N VAL A 414 9.13 29.17 11.45
CA VAL A 414 10.56 29.33 11.16
C VAL A 414 10.70 29.69 9.68
N LYS A 415 11.24 30.87 9.40
CA LYS A 415 11.53 31.36 8.04
C LYS A 415 12.86 30.77 7.58
N LEU A 416 12.88 30.18 6.39
CA LEU A 416 14.01 29.41 5.85
C LEU A 416 14.34 29.86 4.43
N THR A 417 15.63 29.96 4.09
CA THR A 417 16.08 30.12 2.70
C THR A 417 16.04 28.77 1.99
N LEU A 418 15.48 28.73 0.78
CA LEU A 418 15.30 27.51 0.01
C LEU A 418 16.59 27.14 -0.75
N ASP A 419 17.12 25.95 -0.48
CA ASP A 419 18.36 25.48 -1.08
C ASP A 419 18.13 24.17 -1.85
N LEU A 420 18.16 24.26 -3.18
CA LEU A 420 18.03 23.11 -4.07
C LEU A 420 19.19 22.11 -3.94
N GLY A 421 20.38 22.59 -3.57
CA GLY A 421 21.60 21.79 -3.38
C GLY A 421 21.85 21.32 -1.96
N GLY A 422 21.12 21.88 -0.99
CA GLY A 422 21.34 21.68 0.43
C GLY A 422 21.27 20.20 0.84
N GLN A 423 22.21 19.78 1.69
CA GLN A 423 22.30 18.39 2.13
C GLN A 423 21.25 18.01 3.18
N PHE A 424 20.92 18.90 4.11
CA PHE A 424 19.92 18.64 5.17
C PHE A 424 19.36 19.96 5.70
N LEU A 425 18.13 19.92 6.22
CA LEU A 425 17.53 21.06 6.91
C LEU A 425 18.40 21.39 8.12
N TRP A 426 18.79 22.65 8.25
CA TRP A 426 19.42 23.17 9.45
C TRP A 426 18.76 24.45 9.92
N VAL A 427 18.75 24.67 11.24
CA VAL A 427 18.17 25.86 11.88
C VAL A 427 19.07 26.34 13.01
N ASP A 428 19.08 27.65 13.24
CA ASP A 428 19.67 28.27 14.41
C ASP A 428 18.93 27.81 15.67
N CYS A 429 19.66 27.13 16.55
CA CYS A 429 19.15 26.57 17.80
C CYS A 429 19.76 27.22 19.05
N GLU A 430 20.74 28.11 18.89
CA GLU A 430 21.45 28.65 20.06
C GLU A 430 20.65 29.72 20.80
N ASP A 431 19.86 30.49 20.06
CA ASP A 431 19.00 31.54 20.61
C ASP A 431 17.57 31.02 20.88
N ASP A 432 17.19 30.95 22.16
CA ASP A 432 15.80 30.74 22.61
C ASP A 432 15.08 29.51 21.98
N TYR A 433 15.81 28.43 21.68
CA TYR A 433 15.20 27.20 21.16
C TYR A 433 14.54 26.39 22.28
N ILE A 434 13.23 26.56 22.46
CA ILE A 434 12.42 25.83 23.44
C ILE A 434 11.45 24.90 22.70
N SER A 435 11.51 23.60 22.99
CA SER A 435 10.58 22.62 22.42
C SER A 435 10.51 21.37 23.30
N SER A 436 9.32 21.04 23.80
CA SER A 436 9.12 19.82 24.61
C SER A 436 9.25 18.51 23.83
N SER A 437 9.20 18.58 22.49
CA SER A 437 9.30 17.42 21.60
C SER A 437 10.69 17.20 20.99
N TYR A 438 11.68 18.05 21.32
CA TYR A 438 13.05 17.90 20.78
C TYR A 438 13.72 16.66 21.39
N LYS A 439 14.41 15.87 20.55
CA LYS A 439 15.18 14.71 20.98
C LYS A 439 16.51 14.65 20.21
N PRO A 440 17.67 14.57 20.88
CA PRO A 440 18.95 14.37 20.19
C PRO A 440 18.99 13.00 19.52
N VAL A 441 19.55 12.95 18.30
CA VAL A 441 19.75 11.69 17.57
C VAL A 441 21.00 11.00 18.10
N ARG A 442 20.85 9.81 18.69
CA ARG A 442 21.99 9.07 19.26
C ARG A 442 23.00 8.63 18.20
N CYS A 443 24.27 8.62 18.56
CA CYS A 443 25.36 8.06 17.77
C CYS A 443 25.05 6.61 17.34
N ARG A 444 25.45 6.23 16.12
CA ARG A 444 25.28 4.86 15.53
C ARG A 444 23.82 4.36 15.43
N SER A 445 22.83 5.19 15.76
CA SER A 445 21.42 4.87 15.57
C SER A 445 21.06 4.73 14.08
N ALA A 446 19.93 4.08 13.80
CA ALA A 446 19.43 3.96 12.43
C ALA A 446 19.21 5.33 11.76
N GLN A 447 18.78 6.34 12.54
CA GLN A 447 18.63 7.73 12.09
C GLN A 447 19.98 8.37 11.77
N CYS A 448 21.01 8.10 12.57
CA CYS A 448 22.36 8.58 12.30
C CYS A 448 22.97 7.93 11.05
N ASN A 449 22.75 6.62 10.87
CA ASN A 449 23.15 5.89 9.67
C ASN A 449 22.38 6.38 8.42
N LEU A 450 21.10 6.72 8.56
CA LEU A 450 20.28 7.30 7.49
C LEU A 450 20.84 8.65 7.03
N ALA A 451 21.32 9.46 7.98
CA ALA A 451 21.98 10.73 7.73
C ALA A 451 23.42 10.61 7.20
N ARG A 452 23.98 9.39 7.14
CA ARG A 452 25.38 9.10 6.75
C ARG A 452 26.43 9.85 7.57
N SER A 453 26.10 10.25 8.79
CA SER A 453 27.10 10.85 9.66
C SER A 453 28.19 9.83 10.01
N LYS A 454 29.45 10.26 9.88
CA LYS A 454 30.63 9.48 10.30
C LYS A 454 31.18 9.93 11.66
N SER A 455 30.53 10.88 12.34
CA SER A 455 31.05 11.53 13.54
C SER A 455 30.00 11.65 14.65
N CYS A 456 30.45 11.64 15.89
CA CYS A 456 29.60 11.80 17.06
C CYS A 456 30.20 12.83 18.02
N ILE A 457 29.34 13.62 18.64
CA ILE A 457 29.72 14.57 19.68
C ILE A 457 30.01 13.78 20.95
N THR A 458 31.29 13.71 21.34
CA THR A 458 31.74 12.99 22.54
C THR A 458 31.92 13.90 23.76
N GLU A 459 32.21 15.18 23.55
CA GLU A 459 32.44 16.16 24.62
C GLU A 459 31.71 17.49 24.34
N CYS A 460 30.62 17.74 25.07
CA CYS A 460 29.94 19.03 25.12
C CYS A 460 30.23 19.69 26.48
N TYR A 461 30.88 20.85 26.46
CA TYR A 461 31.31 21.58 27.67
C TYR A 461 30.23 22.53 28.23
N SER A 462 29.05 22.59 27.61
CA SER A 462 27.90 23.39 28.06
C SER A 462 26.79 22.50 28.62
N PRO A 463 25.86 23.04 29.42
CA PRO A 463 24.67 22.29 29.84
C PRO A 463 23.92 21.69 28.64
N PRO A 464 23.32 20.49 28.77
CA PRO A 464 22.59 19.84 27.69
C PRO A 464 21.54 20.77 27.07
N ARG A 465 21.71 21.07 25.78
CA ARG A 465 20.81 21.93 24.99
C ARG A 465 20.73 21.43 23.55
N PRO A 466 19.73 21.85 22.75
CA PRO A 466 19.73 21.56 21.32
C PRO A 466 21.06 21.92 20.66
N GLY A 467 21.65 20.98 19.91
CA GLY A 467 22.99 21.15 19.31
C GLY A 467 24.19 20.85 20.21
N CYS A 468 24.02 20.67 21.54
CA CYS A 468 25.12 20.31 22.45
C CYS A 468 24.67 19.21 23.44
N ASN A 469 24.92 17.95 23.07
CA ASN A 469 24.68 16.77 23.90
C ASN A 469 25.75 15.71 23.59
N ASN A 470 26.23 14.99 24.61
CA ASN A 470 27.11 13.84 24.41
C ASN A 470 26.34 12.70 23.71
N ASP A 471 27.06 11.81 23.03
CA ASP A 471 26.52 10.65 22.30
C ASP A 471 25.52 11.04 21.20
N THR A 472 25.69 12.21 20.58
CA THR A 472 24.80 12.72 19.53
C THR A 472 25.47 12.69 18.17
N CYS A 473 24.72 12.26 17.16
CA CYS A 473 25.13 12.22 15.76
C CYS A 473 25.47 13.64 15.26
N ALA A 474 26.64 13.82 14.64
CA ALA A 474 27.10 15.12 14.17
C ALA A 474 26.98 15.26 12.63
N LEU A 475 26.39 16.35 12.16
CA LEU A 475 26.36 16.74 10.75
C LEU A 475 26.95 18.15 10.62
N MET A 476 27.54 18.48 9.47
CA MET A 476 28.21 19.76 9.24
C MET A 476 27.30 20.72 8.48
N PRO A 477 26.53 21.60 9.15
CA PRO A 477 25.71 22.58 8.44
C PRO A 477 26.60 23.45 7.53
N ASP A 478 26.06 23.81 6.38
CA ASP A 478 26.71 24.63 5.37
C ASP A 478 25.75 25.77 5.00
N ASN A 479 26.22 27.01 5.16
CA ASN A 479 25.54 28.16 4.57
C ASN A 479 26.08 28.34 3.15
N THR A 480 25.32 27.85 2.16
CA THR A 480 25.73 27.86 0.75
C THR A 480 25.73 29.24 0.10
N ILE A 481 25.18 30.28 0.77
CA ILE A 481 25.24 31.68 0.32
C ILE A 481 26.63 32.28 0.59
N THR A 482 27.15 32.10 1.80
CA THR A 482 28.47 32.65 2.22
C THR A 482 29.61 31.65 2.12
N ARG A 483 29.30 30.35 1.91
CA ARG A 483 30.21 29.20 2.03
C ARG A 483 30.82 29.04 3.43
N THR A 484 30.07 29.42 4.46
CA THR A 484 30.48 29.23 5.86
C THR A 484 30.16 27.79 6.31
N ALA A 485 31.18 27.02 6.73
CA ALA A 485 31.03 25.66 7.23
C ALA A 485 31.97 25.35 8.41
N THR A 486 31.58 24.41 9.29
CA THR A 486 32.42 23.96 10.41
C THR A 486 33.39 22.84 9.98
N LYS A 487 34.71 23.07 10.09
CA LYS A 487 35.73 22.00 10.01
C LYS A 487 35.84 21.27 11.36
N PRO A 488 36.06 19.95 11.39
CA PRO A 488 36.35 19.26 12.63
C PRO A 488 37.79 19.57 13.06
N ASN A 489 37.98 20.32 14.13
CA ASN A 489 39.23 20.32 14.87
C ASN A 489 38.93 20.21 16.36
N THR A 490 39.53 19.21 16.97
CA THR A 490 39.68 19.04 18.42
C THR A 490 40.44 20.24 19.00
N LYS A 491 39.73 21.27 19.47
CA LYS A 491 40.01 22.11 20.66
C LYS A 491 39.30 23.47 20.57
N THR A 492 38.62 23.79 21.69
CA THR A 492 38.19 25.12 22.18
C THR A 492 37.15 25.93 21.37
N MET A 493 35.94 26.06 21.92
CA MET A 493 35.02 27.18 21.68
C MET A 493 35.08 28.16 22.88
N PRO A 494 35.15 29.49 22.67
CA PRO A 494 34.94 30.48 23.72
C PRO A 494 33.45 30.82 23.92
N SER A 495 33.12 31.20 25.14
CA SER A 495 31.80 31.59 25.63
C SER A 495 31.46 33.06 25.36
N ALA A 496 30.16 33.37 25.17
CA ALA A 496 29.61 34.69 25.45
C ALA A 496 28.10 34.62 25.77
N GLN A 497 27.66 35.45 26.72
CA GLN A 497 26.36 35.44 27.41
C GLN A 497 25.30 36.40 26.80
N CYS A 498 24.05 36.19 27.23
CA CYS A 498 22.77 36.77 26.79
C CYS A 498 22.48 38.24 27.17
N SER A 499 21.47 38.85 26.50
CA SER A 499 20.42 39.73 27.11
C SER A 499 19.22 40.01 26.14
N ARG A 500 17.98 39.98 26.66
CA ARG A 500 16.63 40.28 26.05
C ARG A 500 16.10 41.65 26.57
N PRO A 501 14.99 42.33 26.11
CA PRO A 501 13.63 41.77 25.85
C PRO A 501 12.64 42.45 24.83
N LEU A 502 11.60 41.66 24.44
CA LEU A 502 10.14 41.89 24.18
C LEU A 502 9.55 43.07 23.35
N LEU A 503 8.62 42.77 22.40
CA LEU A 503 7.21 43.30 22.27
C LEU A 503 6.44 42.72 21.02
N PRO A 504 5.10 42.94 20.80
CA PRO A 504 4.11 41.87 20.53
C PRO A 504 3.64 41.67 19.07
N ARG A 505 2.93 40.55 18.85
CA ARG A 505 2.31 40.08 17.58
C ARG A 505 1.05 40.85 17.18
N PRO A 506 0.84 41.14 15.87
CA PRO A 506 -0.48 41.43 15.31
C PRO A 506 -1.21 40.15 14.84
N PRO A 507 -2.56 40.16 14.73
CA PRO A 507 -3.35 39.00 14.32
C PRO A 507 -3.34 38.79 12.80
N PRO A 508 -3.47 37.55 12.29
CA PRO A 508 -3.51 37.29 10.85
C PRO A 508 -4.91 37.55 10.25
N PRO A 509 -5.00 37.98 8.98
CA PRO A 509 -6.27 38.19 8.29
C PRO A 509 -6.90 36.86 7.87
N LYS A 510 -8.23 36.81 7.97
CA LYS A 510 -9.09 35.72 7.51
C LYS A 510 -9.19 35.73 5.99
N GLN A 511 -8.96 34.57 5.36
CA GLN A 511 -9.65 34.19 4.12
C GLN A 511 -9.64 32.66 3.96
N ASN A 512 -10.81 32.11 3.66
CA ASN A 512 -11.14 30.69 3.65
C ASN A 512 -10.71 30.01 2.35
N HIS A 513 -9.63 29.23 2.40
CA HIS A 513 -9.45 28.02 1.60
C HIS A 513 -8.87 26.94 2.52
N HIS A 514 -9.57 25.82 2.69
CA HIS A 514 -9.23 24.76 3.64
C HIS A 514 -7.97 23.99 3.22
N HIS A 515 -6.78 24.53 3.52
CA HIS A 515 -5.53 23.76 3.51
C HIS A 515 -5.31 23.14 4.90
N HIS A 516 -5.29 21.81 4.97
CA HIS A 516 -4.98 21.11 6.21
C HIS A 516 -3.48 21.19 6.51
N VAL A 517 -3.11 21.83 7.62
CA VAL A 517 -1.74 21.80 8.14
C VAL A 517 -1.44 20.41 8.69
N VAL A 518 -0.32 19.82 8.29
CA VAL A 518 0.07 18.46 8.68
C VAL A 518 1.32 18.46 9.55
N SER A 519 1.40 17.51 10.48
CA SER A 519 2.60 17.31 11.31
C SER A 519 3.47 16.20 10.72
N VAL A 520 4.76 16.48 10.54
CA VAL A 520 5.76 15.48 10.14
C VAL A 520 6.41 14.93 11.42
N PRO A 521 6.09 13.69 11.85
CA PRO A 521 6.71 13.13 13.05
C PRO A 521 8.18 12.80 12.79
N ASN A 522 9.02 12.98 13.81
CA ASN A 522 10.44 12.61 13.78
C ASN A 522 11.26 13.27 12.64
N LEU A 523 10.94 14.51 12.27
CA LEU A 523 11.73 15.28 11.32
C LEU A 523 13.17 15.46 11.85
N ILE A 524 14.13 14.94 11.10
CA ILE A 524 15.58 15.05 11.35
C ILE A 524 16.05 16.39 10.79
N PHE A 525 16.77 17.16 11.60
CA PHE A 525 17.38 18.42 11.21
C PHE A 525 18.64 18.66 12.03
N THR A 526 19.49 19.56 11.57
CA THR A 526 20.75 19.94 12.23
C THR A 526 20.60 21.29 12.94
N CYS A 527 21.16 21.44 14.13
CA CYS A 527 21.27 22.73 14.80
C CYS A 527 22.56 23.45 14.39
N SER A 528 22.47 24.75 14.14
CA SER A 528 23.61 25.64 13.91
C SER A 528 23.59 26.83 14.87
N GLY A 529 24.67 27.64 14.86
CA GLY A 529 24.75 28.91 15.61
C GLY A 529 24.55 30.16 14.74
N PRO A 530 24.49 31.37 15.35
CA PRO A 530 24.18 32.63 14.67
C PRO A 530 25.14 33.01 13.53
N LEU A 531 26.41 32.56 13.60
CA LEU A 531 27.41 32.77 12.53
C LEU A 531 26.95 32.22 11.17
N PHE A 532 26.12 31.18 11.16
CA PHE A 532 25.57 30.61 9.92
C PHE A 532 24.45 31.44 9.30
N LEU A 533 23.93 32.46 10.00
CA LEU A 533 22.89 33.34 9.47
C LEU A 533 23.45 34.51 8.65
N GLU A 534 24.78 34.69 8.62
CA GLU A 534 25.41 35.74 7.83
C GLU A 534 25.03 35.66 6.35
N GLY A 535 24.72 36.81 5.75
CA GLY A 535 24.28 36.90 4.35
C GLY A 535 22.87 36.38 4.06
N LEU A 536 22.16 35.77 5.01
CA LEU A 536 20.76 35.36 4.82
C LEU A 536 19.80 36.56 4.97
N ALA A 537 18.63 36.47 4.33
CA ALA A 537 17.61 37.50 4.41
C ALA A 537 17.15 37.79 5.85
N ASN A 538 16.72 39.01 6.12
CA ASN A 538 16.30 39.41 7.46
C ASN A 538 15.18 38.50 8.02
N GLY A 539 15.36 38.06 9.27
CA GLY A 539 14.44 37.16 9.99
C GLY A 539 14.53 35.68 9.58
N VAL A 540 15.43 35.30 8.67
CA VAL A 540 15.70 33.88 8.36
C VAL A 540 16.44 33.22 9.52
N LYS A 541 16.07 31.98 9.83
CA LYS A 541 16.63 31.19 10.94
C LYS A 541 17.24 29.87 10.50
N GLY A 542 17.41 29.65 9.19
CA GLY A 542 17.99 28.41 8.65
C GLY A 542 17.78 28.23 7.16
N MET A 543 18.13 27.05 6.65
CA MET A 543 17.99 26.70 5.23
C MET A 543 17.18 25.42 5.01
N ALA A 544 16.18 25.50 4.13
CA ALA A 544 15.33 24.39 3.70
C ALA A 544 15.99 23.61 2.55
N ALA A 545 16.65 22.51 2.91
CA ALA A 545 17.38 21.67 1.96
C ALA A 545 16.47 20.74 1.12
N LEU A 546 16.56 20.87 -0.20
CA LEU A 546 15.87 20.03 -1.19
C LEU A 546 16.78 19.07 -1.96
N GLY A 547 18.06 18.96 -1.57
CA GLY A 547 19.06 18.14 -2.25
C GLY A 547 18.78 16.63 -2.23
N ARG A 548 19.70 15.86 -2.83
CA ARG A 548 19.53 14.41 -3.10
C ARG A 548 19.77 13.49 -1.91
N THR A 549 20.03 14.00 -0.71
CA THR A 549 20.35 13.17 0.46
C THR A 549 19.12 12.47 1.03
N ARG A 550 19.32 11.41 1.82
CA ARG A 550 18.20 10.68 2.47
C ARG A 550 17.52 11.44 3.60
N VAL A 551 18.06 12.59 4.00
CA VAL A 551 17.57 13.43 5.10
C VAL A 551 17.22 14.86 4.64
N SER A 552 17.14 15.12 3.32
CA SER A 552 16.55 16.36 2.79
C SER A 552 15.02 16.38 2.97
N LEU A 553 14.39 17.55 2.84
CA LEU A 553 12.93 17.68 3.01
C LEU A 553 12.12 16.77 2.08
N PRO A 554 12.42 16.66 0.76
CA PRO A 554 11.70 15.73 -0.12
C PRO A 554 11.76 14.28 0.37
N SER A 555 12.90 13.85 0.89
CA SER A 555 13.14 12.50 1.41
C SER A 555 12.33 12.22 2.66
N GLN A 556 12.40 13.14 3.62
CA GLN A 556 11.73 12.98 4.90
C GLN A 556 10.21 13.09 4.77
N PHE A 557 9.73 13.99 3.92
CA PHE A 557 8.29 14.13 3.67
C PHE A 557 7.72 12.93 2.90
N SER A 558 8.42 12.45 1.86
CA SER A 558 8.05 11.22 1.15
C SER A 558 8.01 10.02 2.10
N ALA A 559 9.00 9.86 2.97
CA ALA A 559 9.01 8.79 3.97
C ALA A 559 7.87 8.91 4.99
N ALA A 560 7.56 10.12 5.46
CA ALA A 560 6.53 10.36 6.46
C ALA A 560 5.09 10.14 5.94
N PHE A 561 4.84 10.41 4.66
CA PHE A 561 3.49 10.36 4.08
C PHE A 561 3.30 9.33 2.96
N SER A 562 4.37 8.62 2.57
CA SER A 562 4.35 7.52 1.58
C SER A 562 3.96 7.93 0.15
N PHE A 563 4.32 9.14 -0.29
CA PHE A 563 4.26 9.55 -1.71
C PHE A 563 5.64 9.42 -2.39
N ASP A 564 5.70 9.45 -3.73
CA ASP A 564 6.99 9.31 -4.45
C ASP A 564 7.98 10.40 -4.04
N ARG A 565 9.26 10.05 -3.95
CA ARG A 565 10.33 10.97 -3.56
C ARG A 565 10.71 11.94 -4.70
N LYS A 566 9.76 12.79 -5.07
CA LYS A 566 9.87 13.84 -6.08
C LYS A 566 9.22 15.13 -5.59
N PHE A 567 9.64 16.24 -6.16
CA PHE A 567 9.04 17.54 -5.87
C PHE A 567 9.00 18.38 -7.14
N ALA A 568 8.09 19.34 -7.19
CA ALA A 568 8.06 20.36 -8.22
C ALA A 568 8.22 21.73 -7.57
N ILE A 569 8.96 22.63 -8.22
CA ILE A 569 9.23 23.98 -7.73
C ILE A 569 8.89 24.98 -8.82
N CYS A 570 8.10 26.00 -8.44
CA CYS A 570 7.83 27.18 -9.25
C CYS A 570 8.28 28.40 -8.45
N LEU A 571 9.38 29.01 -8.88
CA LEU A 571 9.86 30.25 -8.28
C LEU A 571 9.05 31.43 -8.81
N THR A 572 9.02 32.52 -8.04
CA THR A 572 8.20 33.70 -8.34
C THR A 572 9.05 34.91 -8.67
N SER A 573 8.60 35.68 -9.66
CA SER A 573 9.01 37.07 -9.86
C SER A 573 8.40 37.99 -8.79
N ALA A 574 8.98 39.19 -8.60
CA ALA A 574 8.96 40.00 -7.36
C ALA A 574 7.58 40.42 -6.76
N ASN A 575 6.44 40.01 -7.32
CA ASN A 575 5.09 40.38 -6.86
C ASN A 575 4.09 39.22 -6.73
N ALA A 576 4.49 37.97 -6.98
CA ALA A 576 3.63 36.79 -6.84
C ALA A 576 4.14 35.84 -5.73
N LYS A 577 3.38 34.77 -5.47
CA LYS A 577 3.80 33.69 -4.56
C LYS A 577 4.18 32.47 -5.37
N GLY A 578 5.41 32.02 -5.19
CA GLY A 578 5.89 30.76 -5.72
C GLY A 578 5.45 29.60 -4.83
N VAL A 579 5.84 28.39 -5.21
CA VAL A 579 5.40 27.17 -4.54
C VAL A 579 6.37 26.01 -4.74
N VAL A 580 6.55 25.19 -3.71
CA VAL A 580 7.15 23.85 -3.78
C VAL A 580 6.07 22.81 -3.49
N PHE A 581 5.87 21.89 -4.42
CA PHE A 581 5.02 20.71 -4.26
C PHE A 581 5.90 19.50 -3.94
N PHE A 582 5.57 18.72 -2.91
CA PHE A 582 6.21 17.43 -2.64
C PHE A 582 5.24 16.31 -2.95
N GLY A 583 5.65 15.33 -3.77
CA GLY A 583 4.79 14.24 -4.23
C GLY A 583 4.27 14.42 -5.66
N ASP A 584 3.33 13.57 -6.03
CA ASP A 584 2.80 13.43 -7.39
C ASP A 584 1.86 14.59 -7.75
N GLY A 585 1.87 14.98 -9.03
CA GLY A 585 0.84 15.83 -9.60
C GLY A 585 -0.57 15.23 -9.47
N PRO A 586 -1.61 15.98 -9.84
CA PRO A 586 -1.56 17.14 -10.75
C PRO A 586 -1.03 18.43 -10.08
N TYR A 587 -0.24 19.21 -10.82
CA TYR A 587 0.25 20.53 -10.38
C TYR A 587 -0.69 21.60 -10.94
N VAL A 588 -1.83 21.78 -10.28
CA VAL A 588 -2.89 22.67 -10.76
C VAL A 588 -2.58 24.11 -10.37
N MET A 589 -2.36 24.96 -11.38
CA MET A 589 -2.19 26.42 -11.23
C MET A 589 -3.46 27.15 -11.68
N LEU A 590 -3.73 28.33 -11.12
CA LEU A 590 -4.86 29.16 -11.58
C LEU A 590 -4.74 29.43 -13.10
N PRO A 591 -5.84 29.36 -13.87
CA PRO A 591 -7.25 29.22 -13.47
C PRO A 591 -7.76 27.77 -13.33
N GLY A 592 -6.89 26.77 -13.16
CA GLY A 592 -7.26 25.35 -13.09
C GLY A 592 -6.48 24.45 -14.06
N ILE A 593 -5.32 24.92 -14.53
CA ILE A 593 -4.49 24.23 -15.52
C ILE A 593 -3.51 23.33 -14.79
N ASP A 594 -3.55 22.03 -15.07
CA ASP A 594 -2.54 21.08 -14.64
C ASP A 594 -1.30 21.19 -15.54
N VAL A 595 -0.31 21.93 -15.06
CA VAL A 595 0.92 22.19 -15.82
C VAL A 595 1.85 20.97 -15.91
N SER A 596 1.58 19.90 -15.15
CA SER A 596 2.36 18.66 -15.23
C SER A 596 2.25 17.95 -16.58
N LYS A 597 1.20 18.24 -17.37
CA LYS A 597 0.96 17.65 -18.68
C LYS A 597 1.89 18.16 -19.80
N ASN A 598 2.60 19.27 -19.57
CA ASN A 598 3.44 19.94 -20.58
C ASN A 598 4.94 19.91 -20.23
N LEU A 599 5.36 19.01 -19.33
CA LEU A 599 6.75 18.94 -18.88
C LEU A 599 7.67 18.36 -19.96
N ILE A 600 8.83 18.99 -20.13
CA ILE A 600 9.95 18.48 -20.93
C ILE A 600 10.96 17.84 -19.97
N TYR A 601 11.47 16.66 -20.32
CA TYR A 601 12.35 15.89 -19.44
C TYR A 601 13.79 15.93 -19.95
N THR A 602 14.75 15.91 -19.03
CA THR A 602 16.16 15.65 -19.32
C THR A 602 16.75 14.79 -18.20
N PRO A 603 17.69 13.88 -18.50
CA PRO A 603 18.35 13.09 -17.46
C PRO A 603 19.09 13.97 -16.47
N LEU A 604 18.90 13.67 -15.18
CA LEU A 604 19.72 14.21 -14.11
C LEU A 604 21.07 13.50 -14.07
N ILE A 605 22.15 14.26 -13.97
CA ILE A 605 23.53 13.76 -13.84
C ILE A 605 23.93 13.80 -12.37
N LEU A 606 24.70 12.82 -11.90
CA LEU A 606 25.31 12.81 -10.58
C LEU A 606 26.78 13.23 -10.70
N ASN A 607 27.15 14.31 -10.01
CA ASN A 607 28.56 14.63 -9.84
C ASN A 607 29.16 13.66 -8.79
N PRO A 608 30.20 12.87 -9.14
CA PRO A 608 30.79 11.89 -8.24
C PRO A 608 31.46 12.52 -7.01
N VAL A 609 31.73 13.83 -7.04
CA VAL A 609 32.42 14.54 -5.95
C VAL A 609 31.54 15.67 -5.42
N SER A 610 31.32 15.67 -4.10
CA SER A 610 30.54 16.69 -3.41
C SER A 610 31.05 18.11 -3.68
N THR A 611 30.09 19.01 -3.89
CA THR A 611 30.27 20.45 -4.12
C THR A 611 29.94 21.29 -2.88
N ALA A 612 29.55 20.66 -1.77
CA ALA A 612 29.31 21.33 -0.50
C ALA A 612 30.61 21.90 0.08
N SER A 613 30.53 22.95 0.89
CA SER A 613 31.70 23.58 1.52
C SER A 613 32.35 22.66 2.56
N ALA A 614 31.59 21.72 3.12
CA ALA A 614 32.06 20.64 3.98
C ALA A 614 31.39 19.31 3.61
N TYR A 615 32.18 18.25 3.47
CA TYR A 615 31.72 16.90 3.13
C TYR A 615 32.76 15.85 3.55
N PHE A 616 32.36 14.58 3.59
CA PHE A 616 33.31 13.49 3.79
C PHE A 616 33.88 13.02 2.45
N GLU A 617 35.19 12.69 2.42
CA GLU A 617 35.83 12.17 1.21
C GLU A 617 35.07 10.97 0.63
N GLY A 618 34.92 10.95 -0.70
CA GLY A 618 34.16 9.95 -1.46
C GLY A 618 32.63 10.19 -1.50
N GLU A 619 32.11 11.26 -0.91
CA GLU A 619 30.67 11.59 -1.02
C GLU A 619 30.32 12.25 -2.36
N PRO A 620 29.28 11.78 -3.08
CA PRO A 620 28.80 12.43 -4.29
C PRO A 620 28.00 13.70 -3.96
N SER A 621 27.86 14.60 -4.94
CA SER A 621 27.14 15.86 -4.75
C SER A 621 25.64 15.67 -4.52
N ALA A 622 25.10 16.47 -3.59
CA ALA A 622 23.66 16.59 -3.34
C ALA A 622 22.94 17.50 -4.36
N ASP A 623 23.70 18.27 -5.15
CA ASP A 623 23.19 19.19 -6.17
C ASP A 623 22.54 18.47 -7.36
N TYR A 624 21.68 19.20 -8.07
CA TYR A 624 21.05 18.72 -9.30
C TYR A 624 21.80 19.22 -10.54
N PHE A 625 22.48 18.30 -11.22
CA PHE A 625 23.13 18.54 -12.51
C PHE A 625 22.28 18.04 -13.68
N ILE A 626 22.38 18.72 -14.82
CA ILE A 626 21.78 18.34 -16.09
C ILE A 626 22.86 18.27 -17.18
N GLY A 627 22.60 17.47 -18.21
CA GLY A 627 23.44 17.50 -19.40
C GLY A 627 23.13 18.72 -20.27
N VAL A 628 24.16 19.43 -20.70
CA VAL A 628 24.08 20.48 -21.73
C VAL A 628 25.13 20.18 -22.79
N LYS A 629 24.73 20.14 -24.06
CA LYS A 629 25.63 19.85 -25.19
C LYS A 629 26.15 21.11 -25.87
N GLY A 630 25.48 22.24 -25.68
CA GLY A 630 25.82 23.51 -26.30
C GLY A 630 24.81 24.59 -25.93
N ILE A 631 25.08 25.82 -26.38
CA ILE A 631 24.21 26.99 -26.20
C ILE A 631 23.93 27.57 -27.58
N GLN A 632 22.67 27.92 -27.84
CA GLN A 632 22.25 28.66 -29.02
C GLN A 632 21.69 30.03 -28.64
N ILE A 633 21.92 31.02 -29.49
CA ILE A 633 21.27 32.33 -29.40
C ILE A 633 20.53 32.56 -30.70
N ASN A 634 19.22 32.74 -30.62
CA ASN A 634 18.34 32.89 -31.78
C ASN A 634 18.47 31.73 -32.81
N GLY A 635 18.73 30.51 -32.34
CA GLY A 635 18.97 29.32 -33.18
C GLY A 635 20.40 29.17 -33.70
N ASN A 636 21.27 30.18 -33.51
CA ASN A 636 22.68 30.13 -33.91
C ASN A 636 23.54 29.51 -32.80
N ASN A 637 24.38 28.53 -33.13
CA ASN A 637 25.30 27.90 -32.18
C ASN A 637 26.37 28.90 -31.68
N VAL A 638 26.54 28.98 -30.36
CA VAL A 638 27.64 29.72 -29.73
C VAL A 638 28.89 28.83 -29.75
N PRO A 639 30.03 29.31 -30.29
CA PRO A 639 31.28 28.55 -30.26
C PRO A 639 31.82 28.47 -28.82
N LEU A 640 31.85 27.26 -28.26
CA LEU A 640 32.23 27.00 -26.88
C LEU A 640 33.17 25.79 -26.80
N ASN A 641 34.02 25.75 -25.78
CA ASN A 641 34.73 24.52 -25.43
C ASN A 641 33.75 23.55 -24.74
N THR A 642 33.24 22.58 -25.49
CA THR A 642 32.19 21.66 -25.02
C THR A 642 32.65 20.70 -23.92
N SER A 643 33.97 20.53 -23.71
CA SER A 643 34.48 19.70 -22.61
C SER A 643 34.13 20.26 -21.24
N LEU A 644 33.98 21.59 -21.11
CA LEU A 644 33.56 22.25 -19.88
C LEU A 644 32.10 21.93 -19.51
N LEU A 645 31.29 21.50 -20.48
CA LEU A 645 29.87 21.18 -20.25
C LEU A 645 29.64 19.78 -19.69
N ALA A 646 30.68 18.92 -19.71
CA ALA A 646 30.68 17.61 -19.07
C ALA A 646 31.31 17.68 -17.68
N ILE A 647 30.95 16.73 -16.80
CA ILE A 647 31.59 16.58 -15.48
C ILE A 647 32.73 15.58 -15.63
N ASP A 648 33.94 15.98 -15.25
CA ASP A 648 35.11 15.09 -15.24
C ASP A 648 35.16 14.18 -14.00
N LYS A 649 36.19 13.35 -13.91
CA LYS A 649 36.37 12.39 -12.80
C LYS A 649 36.69 13.08 -11.48
N GLU A 650 37.25 14.29 -11.51
CA GLU A 650 37.50 15.16 -10.36
C GLU A 650 36.25 15.95 -9.93
N GLY A 651 35.15 15.82 -10.69
CA GLY A 651 33.89 16.51 -10.44
C GLY A 651 33.89 17.98 -10.85
N VAL A 652 34.79 18.38 -11.74
CA VAL A 652 34.85 19.72 -12.34
C VAL A 652 34.05 19.75 -13.65
N GLY A 653 33.42 20.89 -13.93
CA GLY A 653 32.61 21.12 -15.12
C GLY A 653 31.12 20.88 -14.91
N GLY A 654 30.38 20.72 -16.01
CA GLY A 654 28.96 20.44 -16.00
C GLY A 654 28.04 21.65 -15.78
N THR A 655 26.73 21.38 -15.81
CA THR A 655 25.68 22.37 -15.60
C THR A 655 24.84 22.02 -14.37
N LYS A 656 24.82 22.91 -13.37
CA LYS A 656 24.06 22.79 -12.12
C LYS A 656 22.86 23.73 -12.09
N ILE A 657 21.77 23.31 -11.46
CA ILE A 657 20.61 24.16 -11.13
C ILE A 657 20.74 24.65 -9.67
N SER A 658 20.56 25.95 -9.44
CA SER A 658 20.74 26.58 -8.12
C SER A 658 19.64 27.58 -7.78
N THR A 659 19.13 27.54 -6.54
CA THR A 659 18.24 28.56 -5.97
C THR A 659 18.97 29.59 -5.11
N VAL A 660 20.25 29.35 -4.80
CA VAL A 660 21.07 30.22 -3.94
C VAL A 660 21.92 31.20 -4.75
N ASN A 661 22.12 30.95 -6.05
CA ASN A 661 22.68 31.91 -6.99
C ASN A 661 21.54 32.75 -7.59
N PRO A 662 21.50 34.08 -7.41
CA PRO A 662 20.42 34.90 -7.95
C PRO A 662 20.33 34.88 -9.47
N TYR A 663 21.48 34.87 -10.14
CA TYR A 663 21.61 34.90 -11.60
C TYR A 663 22.49 33.75 -12.09
N THR A 664 22.36 33.40 -13.36
CA THR A 664 23.17 32.36 -13.98
C THR A 664 24.63 32.78 -14.01
N VAL A 665 25.49 31.93 -13.48
CA VAL A 665 26.95 32.13 -13.42
C VAL A 665 27.60 31.22 -14.45
N LEU A 666 28.47 31.80 -15.28
CA LEU A 666 29.18 31.09 -16.34
C LEU A 666 30.68 31.19 -16.11
N GLU A 667 31.42 30.12 -16.36
CA GLU A 667 32.88 30.17 -16.49
C GLU A 667 33.28 31.23 -17.53
N THR A 668 34.35 31.97 -17.29
CA THR A 668 34.73 33.17 -18.06
C THR A 668 34.76 32.95 -19.57
N SER A 669 35.29 31.82 -20.07
CA SER A 669 35.31 31.55 -21.51
C SER A 669 33.90 31.35 -22.09
N ILE A 670 33.02 30.66 -21.36
CA ILE A 670 31.61 30.48 -21.73
C ILE A 670 30.86 31.81 -21.65
N TYR A 671 31.07 32.57 -20.57
CA TYR A 671 30.48 33.90 -20.36
C TYR A 671 30.77 34.83 -21.52
N ASN A 672 32.05 34.98 -21.88
CA ASN A 672 32.49 35.85 -22.97
C ASN A 672 31.88 35.44 -24.31
N ALA A 673 31.83 34.14 -24.61
CA ALA A 673 31.23 33.64 -25.84
C ALA A 673 29.72 33.93 -25.92
N VAL A 674 28.98 33.71 -24.83
CA VAL A 674 27.54 34.01 -24.75
C VAL A 674 27.27 35.51 -24.85
N ILE A 675 28.01 36.34 -24.12
CA ILE A 675 27.87 37.81 -24.15
C ILE A 675 28.13 38.37 -25.55
N ASN A 676 29.20 37.92 -26.20
CA ASN A 676 29.56 38.39 -27.54
C ASN A 676 28.54 37.96 -28.59
N ALA A 677 28.08 36.71 -28.55
CA ALA A 677 27.06 36.21 -29.46
C ALA A 677 25.71 36.93 -29.25
N PHE A 678 25.30 37.18 -28.00
CA PHE A 678 24.08 37.92 -27.69
C PHE A 678 24.14 39.38 -28.16
N ALA A 679 25.26 40.04 -27.89
CA ALA A 679 25.47 41.42 -28.30
C ALA A 679 25.48 41.61 -29.83
N LYS A 680 25.91 40.59 -30.58
CA LYS A 680 25.92 40.60 -32.05
C LYS A 680 24.49 40.62 -32.63
N GLU A 681 23.59 39.81 -32.07
CA GLU A 681 22.19 39.76 -32.49
C GLU A 681 21.42 41.06 -32.16
N LEU A 682 21.90 41.86 -31.22
CA LEU A 682 21.34 43.16 -30.83
C LEU A 682 22.18 44.36 -31.29
N SER A 683 22.93 44.23 -32.39
CA SER A 683 23.82 45.29 -32.89
C SER A 683 23.10 46.61 -33.24
N GLY A 684 21.80 46.57 -33.54
CA GLY A 684 20.97 47.75 -33.81
C GLY A 684 20.39 48.45 -32.57
N ILE A 685 20.62 47.93 -31.37
CA ILE A 685 20.11 48.52 -30.11
C ILE A 685 21.26 49.23 -29.37
N PRO A 686 21.08 50.50 -28.95
CA PRO A 686 22.13 51.23 -28.23
C PRO A 686 22.56 50.51 -26.95
N LYS A 687 23.86 50.21 -26.86
CA LYS A 687 24.49 49.74 -25.63
C LYS A 687 24.71 50.91 -24.66
N VAL A 688 24.54 50.65 -23.37
CA VAL A 688 24.84 51.61 -22.30
C VAL A 688 25.92 51.05 -21.37
N ALA A 689 26.41 51.87 -20.44
CA ALA A 689 27.41 51.44 -19.47
C ALA A 689 26.93 50.20 -18.69
N SER A 690 27.83 49.23 -18.53
CA SER A 690 27.58 48.03 -17.73
C SER A 690 27.23 48.38 -16.29
N VAL A 691 26.26 47.69 -15.71
CA VAL A 691 25.85 47.86 -14.32
C VAL A 691 26.17 46.57 -13.57
N ALA A 692 27.14 46.62 -12.66
CA ALA A 692 27.55 45.45 -11.89
C ALA A 692 26.35 44.77 -11.20
N PRO A 693 26.26 43.43 -11.21
CA PRO A 693 27.27 42.48 -11.69
C PRO A 693 27.21 42.15 -13.20
N PHE A 694 26.40 42.85 -14.00
CA PHE A 694 26.16 42.52 -15.42
C PHE A 694 27.11 43.26 -16.36
N GLY A 695 27.75 42.52 -17.27
CA GLY A 695 28.71 43.09 -18.24
C GLY A 695 28.10 43.63 -19.54
N LEU A 696 26.82 43.35 -19.83
CA LEU A 696 26.17 43.77 -21.07
C LEU A 696 24.81 44.42 -20.78
N CYS A 697 24.68 45.71 -21.11
CA CYS A 697 23.46 46.50 -20.87
C CYS A 697 23.07 47.33 -22.10
N PHE A 698 21.77 47.54 -22.25
CA PHE A 698 21.14 48.24 -23.38
C PHE A 698 20.17 49.31 -22.89
N ASP A 699 19.96 50.33 -23.72
CA ASP A 699 18.88 51.30 -23.53
C ASP A 699 17.53 50.62 -23.77
N SER A 700 16.73 50.46 -22.72
CA SER A 700 15.47 49.73 -22.78
C SER A 700 14.37 50.48 -23.56
N THR A 701 14.54 51.76 -23.87
CA THR A 701 13.58 52.51 -24.71
C THR A 701 13.55 52.03 -26.16
N ASN A 702 14.62 51.35 -26.60
CA ASN A 702 14.77 50.78 -27.94
C ASN A 702 14.43 49.28 -27.99
N ILE A 703 14.00 48.69 -26.88
CA ILE A 703 13.64 47.27 -26.79
C ILE A 703 12.12 47.18 -26.68
N GLY A 704 11.49 46.53 -27.66
CA GLY A 704 10.05 46.24 -27.63
C GLY A 704 9.67 45.26 -26.52
N SER A 705 8.37 45.03 -26.32
CA SER A 705 7.85 44.06 -25.36
C SER A 705 7.12 42.91 -26.06
N THR A 706 7.23 41.71 -25.51
CA THR A 706 6.52 40.51 -25.96
C THR A 706 5.72 39.89 -24.81
N ARG A 707 4.92 38.86 -25.10
CA ARG A 707 4.21 38.10 -24.06
C ARG A 707 5.14 37.40 -23.06
N VAL A 708 6.41 37.22 -23.40
CA VAL A 708 7.44 36.54 -22.60
C VAL A 708 8.58 37.49 -22.21
N GLY A 709 8.27 38.79 -22.07
CA GLY A 709 9.20 39.83 -21.62
C GLY A 709 9.83 40.64 -22.76
N PRO A 710 10.94 41.36 -22.50
CA PRO A 710 11.63 42.17 -23.50
C PRO A 710 11.89 41.43 -24.82
N ALA A 711 11.70 42.12 -25.95
CA ALA A 711 11.88 41.60 -27.29
C ALA A 711 13.37 41.47 -27.64
N VAL A 712 14.03 40.47 -27.06
CA VAL A 712 15.45 40.17 -27.25
C VAL A 712 15.63 38.72 -27.76
N PRO A 713 16.82 38.36 -28.27
CA PRO A 713 17.12 37.00 -28.69
C PRO A 713 16.83 35.97 -27.59
N GLN A 714 16.25 34.84 -27.98
CA GLN A 714 16.11 33.68 -27.10
C GLN A 714 17.46 32.98 -26.91
N ILE A 715 17.72 32.46 -25.71
CA ILE A 715 18.90 31.65 -25.39
C ILE A 715 18.45 30.22 -25.12
N ASP A 716 18.96 29.26 -25.87
CA ASP A 716 18.58 27.85 -25.77
C ASP A 716 19.77 27.02 -25.25
N LEU A 717 19.59 26.32 -24.12
CA LEU A 717 20.53 25.29 -23.68
C LEU A 717 20.16 23.96 -24.35
N MET A 718 21.08 23.39 -25.11
CA MET A 718 20.84 22.16 -25.88
C MET A 718 20.94 20.94 -24.95
N LEU A 719 19.84 20.19 -24.81
CA LEU A 719 19.76 19.03 -23.92
C LEU A 719 20.15 17.72 -24.66
N PRO A 720 20.56 16.66 -23.95
CA PRO A 720 21.09 15.45 -24.58
C PRO A 720 20.10 14.71 -25.48
N ASN A 721 18.81 14.85 -25.21
CA ASN A 721 17.68 14.21 -25.89
C ASN A 721 17.09 15.06 -27.03
N GLY A 722 17.83 16.04 -27.55
CA GLY A 722 17.38 16.88 -28.66
C GLY A 722 16.39 17.99 -28.29
N ASN A 723 15.94 18.05 -27.02
CA ASN A 723 15.14 19.17 -26.52
C ASN A 723 16.02 20.38 -26.15
N PHE A 724 15.37 21.53 -25.93
CA PHE A 724 16.02 22.77 -25.52
C PHE A 724 15.43 23.28 -24.21
N TRP A 725 16.28 23.77 -23.30
CA TRP A 725 15.83 24.67 -22.24
C TRP A 725 15.92 26.10 -22.76
N ARG A 726 14.75 26.68 -23.06
CA ARG A 726 14.63 28.02 -23.61
C ARG A 726 14.53 29.09 -22.54
N ILE A 727 15.33 30.13 -22.67
CA ILE A 727 15.34 31.32 -21.81
C ILE A 727 14.89 32.51 -22.66
N PHE A 728 13.74 33.08 -22.30
CA PHE A 728 13.15 34.25 -22.96
C PHE A 728 13.56 35.56 -22.30
N GLY A 729 13.20 36.69 -22.93
CA GLY A 729 13.48 38.04 -22.44
C GLY A 729 13.14 38.28 -20.97
N ALA A 730 12.02 37.74 -20.48
CA ALA A 730 11.61 37.85 -19.08
C ALA A 730 12.62 37.24 -18.09
N ASN A 731 13.36 36.21 -18.50
CA ASN A 731 14.32 35.50 -17.68
C ASN A 731 15.78 35.73 -18.12
N SER A 732 16.02 36.40 -19.26
CA SER A 732 17.35 36.77 -19.73
C SER A 732 17.70 38.23 -19.44
N MET A 733 16.73 39.16 -19.41
CA MET A 733 16.99 40.59 -19.24
C MET A 733 16.53 41.09 -17.87
N VAL A 734 17.40 41.83 -17.18
CA VAL A 734 17.17 42.38 -15.83
C VAL A 734 17.06 43.89 -15.91
N GLN A 735 15.95 44.45 -15.41
CA GLN A 735 15.79 45.91 -15.29
C GLN A 735 16.58 46.40 -14.08
N VAL A 736 17.68 47.13 -14.30
CA VAL A 736 18.56 47.60 -13.22
C VAL A 736 18.32 49.06 -12.83
N LYS A 737 17.87 49.88 -13.79
CA LYS A 737 17.54 51.30 -13.63
C LYS A 737 16.45 51.67 -14.63
N ASN A 738 15.84 52.85 -14.48
CA ASN A 738 14.98 53.41 -15.51
C ASN A 738 15.75 53.48 -16.84
N ASN A 739 15.13 52.98 -17.92
CA ASN A 739 15.70 52.91 -19.27
C ASN A 739 16.95 52.00 -19.44
N VAL A 740 17.30 51.15 -18.48
CA VAL A 740 18.47 50.25 -18.60
C VAL A 740 18.08 48.80 -18.31
N LEU A 741 18.21 47.95 -19.34
CA LEU A 741 18.09 46.49 -19.25
C LEU A 741 19.45 45.84 -19.46
N CYS A 742 19.82 44.91 -18.57
CA CYS A 742 21.08 44.18 -18.65
C CYS A 742 20.86 42.68 -18.85
N LEU A 743 21.76 42.01 -19.55
CA LEU A 743 21.75 40.56 -19.68
C LEU A 743 22.09 39.91 -18.32
N GLY A 744 21.15 39.14 -17.78
CA GLY A 744 21.14 38.58 -16.43
C GLY A 744 22.09 37.39 -16.21
N PHE A 745 23.30 37.47 -16.74
CA PHE A 745 24.35 36.46 -16.63
C PHE A 745 25.60 37.09 -16.02
N VAL A 746 26.32 36.33 -15.20
CA VAL A 746 27.46 36.82 -14.42
C VAL A 746 28.70 35.98 -14.72
N ASP A 747 29.86 36.64 -14.81
CA ASP A 747 31.16 35.98 -14.94
C ASP A 747 31.55 35.31 -13.61
N GLY A 748 31.73 33.99 -13.63
CA GLY A 748 32.10 33.17 -12.50
C GLY A 748 33.61 33.02 -12.28
N GLY A 749 34.43 33.62 -13.15
CA GLY A 749 35.88 33.47 -13.16
C GLY A 749 36.35 32.32 -14.05
N ALA A 750 37.68 32.21 -14.21
CA ALA A 750 38.31 31.33 -15.20
C ALA A 750 38.46 29.87 -14.77
N SER A 751 38.20 29.55 -13.50
CA SER A 751 38.33 28.18 -12.97
C SER A 751 37.29 27.83 -11.89
N PRO A 752 35.98 28.05 -12.15
CA PRO A 752 34.95 27.62 -11.23
C PRO A 752 34.85 26.09 -11.28
N ARG A 753 34.52 25.48 -10.14
CA ARG A 753 34.32 24.02 -10.07
C ARG A 753 33.18 23.54 -10.98
N THR A 754 32.15 24.35 -11.18
CA THR A 754 31.03 24.07 -12.08
C THR A 754 31.01 25.14 -13.17
N SER A 755 30.96 24.71 -14.43
CA SER A 755 31.09 25.63 -15.57
C SER A 755 29.84 26.46 -15.85
N ILE A 756 28.65 25.91 -15.59
CA ILE A 756 27.38 26.64 -15.70
C ILE A 756 26.56 26.40 -14.43
N VAL A 757 26.19 27.47 -13.74
CA VAL A 757 25.25 27.42 -12.61
C VAL A 757 24.02 28.22 -13.00
N ILE A 758 22.92 27.54 -13.36
CA ILE A 758 21.65 28.18 -13.68
C ILE A 758 21.06 28.76 -12.38
N GLY A 759 20.98 30.09 -12.34
CA GLY A 759 20.55 30.83 -11.15
C GLY A 759 19.04 31.07 -11.11
N GLY A 760 18.56 31.48 -9.94
CA GLY A 760 17.14 31.62 -9.62
C GLY A 760 16.36 32.48 -10.61
N TYR A 761 16.90 33.60 -11.10
CA TYR A 761 16.23 34.47 -12.06
C TYR A 761 15.86 33.74 -13.37
N GLN A 762 16.73 32.83 -13.83
CA GLN A 762 16.45 31.98 -14.99
C GLN A 762 15.47 30.84 -14.71
N LEU A 763 15.14 30.60 -13.44
CA LEU A 763 14.16 29.61 -12.99
C LEU A 763 12.80 30.22 -12.62
N GLU A 764 12.71 31.55 -12.48
CA GLU A 764 11.47 32.26 -12.17
C GLU A 764 10.39 31.95 -13.20
N ASP A 765 9.15 31.78 -12.72
CA ASP A 765 7.96 31.53 -13.53
C ASP A 765 8.05 30.26 -14.42
N ASN A 766 8.99 29.36 -14.10
CA ASN A 766 9.12 28.02 -14.69
C ASN A 766 8.81 26.95 -13.64
N LEU A 767 8.06 25.91 -14.01
CA LEU A 767 7.86 24.74 -13.16
C LEU A 767 8.95 23.70 -13.41
N LEU A 768 9.83 23.50 -12.43
CA LEU A 768 10.81 22.42 -12.45
C LEU A 768 10.29 21.21 -11.68
N HIS A 769 10.09 20.08 -12.36
CA HIS A 769 9.76 18.80 -11.73
C HIS A 769 11.02 17.93 -11.57
N ILE A 770 11.42 17.67 -10.32
CA ILE A 770 12.69 17.05 -9.98
C ILE A 770 12.46 15.78 -9.16
N PRO A 771 12.91 14.60 -9.63
CA PRO A 771 13.02 13.41 -8.80
C PRO A 771 14.21 13.54 -7.84
N SER A 772 14.01 13.32 -6.53
CA SER A 772 15.03 13.57 -5.49
C SER A 772 16.10 12.46 -5.38
N ILE A 773 16.06 11.44 -6.25
CA ILE A 773 17.16 10.51 -6.53
C ILE A 773 17.20 10.34 -8.06
N ALA A 774 18.40 10.16 -8.64
CA ALA A 774 18.56 9.56 -9.98
C ALA A 774 17.55 8.40 -10.10
N GLN A 775 16.76 8.40 -11.19
CA GLN A 775 15.56 7.57 -11.44
C GLN A 775 15.29 6.50 -10.35
N PRO A 776 14.09 6.44 -9.74
CA PRO A 776 13.73 5.21 -9.03
C PRO A 776 14.07 4.06 -9.97
N SER A 777 14.88 3.10 -9.48
CA SER A 777 15.11 1.84 -10.18
C SER A 777 13.75 1.42 -10.69
N PHE A 778 13.59 1.41 -11.99
CA PHE A 778 12.31 1.11 -12.59
C PHE A 778 11.70 -0.10 -11.94
N ARG A 779 10.53 0.13 -11.34
CA ARG A 779 9.74 -0.95 -10.78
C ARG A 779 8.73 -1.31 -11.84
N PRO A 780 8.94 -2.43 -12.55
CA PRO A 780 7.99 -2.87 -13.55
C PRO A 780 6.66 -3.21 -12.88
N LYS A 781 5.56 -2.92 -13.56
CA LYS A 781 4.22 -3.30 -13.10
C LYS A 781 3.92 -4.78 -13.34
N ALA A 782 4.58 -5.37 -14.34
CA ALA A 782 4.55 -6.78 -14.64
C ALA A 782 5.87 -7.23 -15.27
N LEU A 783 6.12 -8.53 -15.23
CA LEU A 783 7.25 -9.21 -15.88
C LEU A 783 6.71 -10.24 -16.87
N VAL A 784 7.53 -10.58 -17.86
CA VAL A 784 7.17 -11.56 -18.87
C VAL A 784 8.30 -12.58 -19.03
N LEU A 785 7.90 -13.83 -19.19
CA LEU A 785 8.80 -14.97 -19.41
C LEU A 785 8.25 -15.82 -20.58
N PRO A 786 8.98 -15.91 -21.70
CA PRO A 786 8.64 -16.85 -22.77
C PRO A 786 8.77 -18.29 -22.28
N VAL A 787 7.87 -19.15 -22.74
CA VAL A 787 7.87 -20.58 -22.39
C VAL A 787 7.63 -21.41 -23.64
N THR A 788 8.47 -22.40 -23.90
CA THR A 788 8.35 -23.28 -25.07
C THR A 788 8.14 -24.72 -24.63
N LYS A 789 7.33 -25.47 -25.39
CA LYS A 789 7.18 -26.90 -25.19
C LYS A 789 8.39 -27.64 -25.77
N ASP A 790 8.97 -28.56 -25.00
CA ASP A 790 9.97 -29.50 -25.47
C ASP A 790 9.26 -30.71 -26.08
N GLU A 791 9.42 -30.93 -27.38
CA GLU A 791 8.70 -31.99 -28.10
C GLU A 791 9.05 -33.41 -27.61
N SER A 792 10.29 -33.62 -27.15
CA SER A 792 10.76 -34.94 -26.74
C SER A 792 10.18 -35.40 -25.40
N THR A 793 9.97 -34.46 -24.49
CA THR A 793 9.51 -34.72 -23.12
C THR A 793 8.10 -34.20 -22.83
N SER A 794 7.53 -33.40 -23.75
CA SER A 794 6.31 -32.61 -23.54
C SER A 794 6.36 -31.64 -22.35
N GLN A 795 7.56 -31.35 -21.83
CA GLN A 795 7.77 -30.39 -20.74
C GLN A 795 7.72 -28.97 -21.25
N TYR A 796 7.26 -28.04 -20.43
CA TYR A 796 7.36 -26.62 -20.73
C TYR A 796 8.63 -26.05 -20.12
N VAL A 797 9.48 -25.45 -20.94
CA VAL A 797 10.80 -24.94 -20.56
C VAL A 797 10.82 -23.43 -20.72
N ALA A 798 11.38 -22.74 -19.74
CA ALA A 798 11.61 -21.30 -19.76
C ALA A 798 13.09 -20.99 -19.56
N GLN A 799 13.50 -19.78 -19.89
CA GLN A 799 14.88 -19.34 -19.73
C GLN A 799 14.94 -18.02 -18.96
N ILE A 800 15.68 -18.01 -17.85
CA ILE A 800 15.99 -16.79 -17.09
C ILE A 800 17.48 -16.47 -17.23
N GLN A 801 17.88 -15.25 -16.86
CA GLN A 801 19.29 -14.89 -16.73
C GLN A 801 19.65 -14.94 -15.25
N GLU A 802 20.71 -15.65 -14.88
CA GLU A 802 21.16 -15.79 -13.48
C GLU A 802 22.66 -15.49 -13.37
N ARG A 803 23.16 -15.27 -12.15
CA ARG A 803 24.60 -15.19 -11.79
C ARG A 803 25.26 -13.85 -12.14
N THR A 804 26.52 -13.71 -11.73
CA THR A 804 27.42 -12.64 -12.20
C THR A 804 28.74 -13.25 -12.69
N PRO A 805 29.09 -13.12 -13.99
CA PRO A 805 28.31 -12.49 -15.07
C PRO A 805 27.00 -13.25 -15.35
N LEU A 806 26.00 -12.53 -15.91
CA LEU A 806 24.70 -13.11 -16.24
C LEU A 806 24.86 -14.21 -17.30
N VAL A 807 24.29 -15.38 -17.03
CA VAL A 807 24.22 -16.51 -17.96
C VAL A 807 22.78 -17.00 -18.12
N PRO A 808 22.41 -17.47 -19.31
CA PRO A 808 21.10 -18.04 -19.54
C PRO A 808 20.97 -19.41 -18.86
N VAL A 809 19.90 -19.60 -18.07
CA VAL A 809 19.60 -20.86 -17.37
C VAL A 809 18.24 -21.37 -17.85
N LYS A 810 18.24 -22.53 -18.52
CA LYS A 810 17.02 -23.23 -18.94
C LYS A 810 16.44 -24.01 -17.77
N LEU A 811 15.13 -23.85 -17.56
CA LEU A 811 14.41 -24.40 -16.42
C LEU A 811 13.11 -25.04 -16.87
N THR A 812 12.80 -26.23 -16.37
CA THR A 812 11.46 -26.82 -16.54
C THR A 812 10.47 -26.05 -15.65
N LEU A 813 9.34 -25.64 -16.22
CA LEU A 813 8.31 -24.90 -15.53
C LEU A 813 7.50 -25.83 -14.62
N ASP A 814 7.56 -25.60 -13.31
CA ASP A 814 6.79 -26.37 -12.34
C ASP A 814 5.81 -25.46 -11.61
N LEU A 815 4.53 -25.55 -12.01
CA LEU A 815 3.45 -24.80 -11.40
C LEU A 815 3.28 -25.16 -9.92
N GLY A 816 3.46 -26.42 -9.54
CA GLY A 816 3.36 -26.90 -8.16
C GLY A 816 4.64 -26.73 -7.34
N GLY A 817 5.78 -26.58 -8.03
CA GLY A 817 7.12 -26.55 -7.46
C GLY A 817 7.29 -25.48 -6.39
N GLN A 818 7.89 -25.87 -5.26
CA GLN A 818 7.96 -25.02 -4.07
C GLN A 818 8.80 -23.75 -4.28
N TYR A 819 9.90 -23.84 -5.03
CA TYR A 819 10.86 -22.76 -5.24
C TYR A 819 11.64 -23.00 -6.53
N LEU A 820 12.40 -22.00 -6.96
CA LEU A 820 13.47 -22.23 -7.95
C LEU A 820 14.53 -23.14 -7.32
N TRP A 821 14.93 -24.18 -8.05
CA TRP A 821 16.15 -24.91 -7.75
C TRP A 821 16.99 -25.10 -9.01
N VAL A 822 18.32 -25.11 -8.84
CA VAL A 822 19.31 -25.19 -9.93
C VAL A 822 20.43 -26.13 -9.54
N ASP A 823 20.93 -26.93 -10.48
CA ASP A 823 22.15 -27.74 -10.32
C ASP A 823 23.35 -26.84 -10.02
N CYS A 824 23.85 -26.93 -8.78
CA CYS A 824 25.02 -26.20 -8.32
C CYS A 824 26.31 -27.04 -8.34
N GLU A 825 26.21 -28.36 -8.53
CA GLU A 825 27.36 -29.27 -8.48
C GLU A 825 28.24 -29.11 -9.72
N ASN A 826 27.62 -28.93 -10.90
CA ASN A 826 28.31 -28.90 -12.18
C ASN A 826 28.32 -27.50 -12.83
N GLY A 827 29.42 -26.77 -12.65
CA GLY A 827 29.69 -25.54 -13.40
C GLY A 827 28.88 -24.33 -12.94
N TYR A 828 28.54 -24.25 -11.65
CA TYR A 828 27.98 -23.04 -11.07
C TYR A 828 29.09 -22.07 -10.67
N THR A 829 29.23 -20.98 -11.44
CA THR A 829 30.22 -19.92 -11.20
C THR A 829 29.51 -18.58 -11.16
N SER A 830 29.67 -17.84 -10.06
CA SER A 830 29.05 -16.53 -9.87
C SER A 830 29.81 -15.74 -8.81
N SER A 831 30.13 -14.47 -9.07
CA SER A 831 30.72 -13.58 -8.07
C SER A 831 29.69 -12.97 -7.11
N SER A 832 28.39 -13.15 -7.37
CA SER A 832 27.29 -12.59 -6.56
C SER A 832 26.56 -13.62 -5.69
N TYR A 833 26.87 -14.91 -5.85
CA TYR A 833 26.29 -15.98 -5.04
C TYR A 833 26.61 -15.81 -3.54
N LYS A 834 25.62 -16.00 -2.67
CA LYS A 834 25.81 -16.05 -1.21
C LYS A 834 24.96 -17.17 -0.59
N PRO A 835 25.53 -17.99 0.33
CA PRO A 835 24.73 -18.95 1.08
C PRO A 835 23.84 -18.26 2.12
N ALA A 836 22.64 -18.77 2.33
CA ALA A 836 21.73 -18.30 3.37
C ALA A 836 22.03 -19.01 4.70
N ARG A 837 22.60 -18.28 5.66
CA ARG A 837 22.98 -18.85 6.96
C ARG A 837 21.80 -19.36 7.75
N CYS A 838 22.01 -20.38 8.59
CA CYS A 838 20.97 -20.86 9.50
C CYS A 838 20.49 -19.75 10.44
N ASN A 839 19.20 -19.79 10.81
CA ASN A 839 18.51 -18.79 11.63
C ASN A 839 18.45 -17.37 11.04
N SER A 840 18.89 -17.18 9.78
CA SER A 840 18.77 -15.89 9.09
C SER A 840 17.32 -15.58 8.70
N ALA A 841 17.04 -14.31 8.39
CA ALA A 841 15.73 -13.90 7.89
C ALA A 841 15.36 -14.60 6.58
N GLN A 842 16.35 -14.84 5.71
CA GLN A 842 16.22 -15.60 4.46
C GLN A 842 15.77 -17.03 4.75
N CYS A 843 16.37 -17.67 5.74
CA CYS A 843 16.05 -19.01 6.15
C CYS A 843 14.62 -19.14 6.69
N ASN A 844 14.25 -18.22 7.58
CA ASN A 844 12.89 -18.13 8.13
C ASN A 844 11.85 -17.82 7.04
N LEU A 845 12.22 -17.01 6.04
CA LEU A 845 11.37 -16.71 4.89
C LEU A 845 11.15 -17.95 4.02
N ALA A 846 12.21 -18.73 3.80
CA ALA A 846 12.19 -19.98 3.06
C ALA A 846 11.41 -21.11 3.77
N GLY A 847 11.17 -20.99 5.07
CA GLY A 847 10.50 -22.02 5.86
C GLY A 847 11.36 -23.26 6.09
N SER A 848 12.68 -23.12 5.99
CA SER A 848 13.61 -24.23 6.22
C SER A 848 13.56 -24.67 7.68
N LYS A 849 13.48 -25.99 7.89
CA LYS A 849 13.56 -26.66 9.20
C LYS A 849 14.89 -27.41 9.40
N SER A 850 15.86 -27.21 8.48
CA SER A 850 17.12 -27.95 8.45
C SER A 850 18.31 -26.99 8.38
N CYS A 851 19.44 -27.39 8.97
CA CYS A 851 20.69 -26.65 8.93
C CYS A 851 21.83 -27.59 8.56
N THR A 852 22.52 -27.31 7.46
CA THR A 852 23.77 -27.95 7.07
C THR A 852 24.87 -27.43 8.00
N THR A 853 25.25 -28.22 9.00
CA THR A 853 26.27 -27.83 10.00
C THR A 853 27.68 -27.96 9.44
N GLU A 854 27.95 -29.02 8.66
CA GLU A 854 29.24 -29.33 8.08
C GLU A 854 29.08 -29.75 6.61
N CYS A 855 29.90 -29.18 5.73
CA CYS A 855 30.10 -29.66 4.38
C CYS A 855 31.53 -30.22 4.23
N TYR A 856 31.65 -31.46 3.75
CA TYR A 856 32.92 -32.21 3.67
C TYR A 856 33.72 -31.92 2.39
N SER A 857 33.48 -30.79 1.73
CA SER A 857 34.26 -30.37 0.56
C SER A 857 34.60 -28.88 0.63
N ASN A 858 35.51 -28.42 -0.23
CA ASN A 858 35.90 -27.00 -0.25
C ASN A 858 34.67 -26.11 -0.47
N PRO A 859 34.55 -24.96 0.22
CA PRO A 859 33.39 -24.08 0.12
C PRO A 859 33.10 -23.67 -1.33
N LYS A 860 31.90 -24.01 -1.80
CA LYS A 860 31.42 -23.73 -3.16
C LYS A 860 29.89 -23.64 -3.15
N PRO A 861 29.23 -23.03 -4.17
CA PRO A 861 27.77 -23.06 -4.29
C PRO A 861 27.20 -24.47 -4.06
N GLY A 862 26.20 -24.57 -3.18
CA GLY A 862 25.62 -25.84 -2.72
C GLY A 862 26.39 -26.56 -1.59
N CYS A 863 27.50 -26.00 -1.10
CA CYS A 863 28.30 -26.59 -0.03
C CYS A 863 28.95 -25.50 0.85
N TYR A 864 28.27 -25.12 1.92
CA TYR A 864 28.80 -24.23 2.95
C TYR A 864 28.35 -24.64 4.35
N ASN A 865 29.26 -24.60 5.33
CA ASN A 865 28.90 -24.78 6.74
C ASN A 865 27.93 -23.70 7.22
N ASN A 866 27.04 -24.07 8.15
CA ASN A 866 26.04 -23.18 8.75
C ASN A 866 25.09 -22.54 7.72
N THR A 867 24.66 -23.32 6.74
CA THR A 867 23.71 -22.92 5.68
C THR A 867 22.43 -23.68 5.86
N CYS A 868 21.27 -23.03 5.71
CA CYS A 868 20.04 -23.78 5.91
C CYS A 868 19.59 -24.55 4.67
N GLY A 869 19.07 -25.75 4.93
CA GLY A 869 18.74 -26.74 3.91
C GLY A 869 17.26 -26.76 3.57
N LEU A 870 16.95 -26.95 2.30
CA LEU A 870 15.62 -27.23 1.77
C LEU A 870 15.62 -28.59 1.06
N LEU A 871 14.47 -28.97 0.52
CA LEU A 871 14.26 -30.27 -0.12
C LEU A 871 13.89 -30.10 -1.60
N PRO A 872 14.85 -29.73 -2.48
CA PRO A 872 14.56 -29.63 -3.91
C PRO A 872 14.16 -30.99 -4.45
N ASP A 873 13.09 -31.02 -5.24
CA ASP A 873 12.57 -32.23 -5.85
C ASP A 873 12.30 -32.04 -7.35
N ASN A 874 12.55 -33.11 -8.09
CA ASN A 874 12.12 -33.30 -9.46
C ASN A 874 10.74 -33.95 -9.43
N THR A 875 9.72 -33.14 -9.62
CA THR A 875 8.30 -33.56 -9.58
C THR A 875 7.87 -34.38 -10.81
N ILE A 876 8.74 -34.55 -11.82
CA ILE A 876 8.51 -35.45 -12.96
C ILE A 876 8.90 -36.88 -12.60
N THR A 877 10.06 -37.07 -11.98
CA THR A 877 10.54 -38.41 -11.58
C THR A 877 10.10 -38.81 -10.16
N GLY A 878 9.61 -37.85 -9.37
CA GLY A 878 9.28 -38.06 -7.96
C GLY A 878 10.50 -38.21 -7.07
N THR A 879 11.65 -37.66 -7.48
CA THR A 879 12.92 -37.76 -6.74
C THR A 879 13.21 -36.46 -6.00
N GLY A 880 13.56 -36.51 -4.72
CA GLY A 880 13.96 -35.35 -3.93
C GLY A 880 15.22 -35.62 -3.11
N THR A 881 15.91 -34.56 -2.72
CA THR A 881 17.12 -34.62 -1.89
C THR A 881 17.21 -33.41 -0.97
N SER A 882 18.26 -33.31 -0.15
CA SER A 882 18.59 -32.08 0.57
C SER A 882 19.43 -31.14 -0.29
N GLY A 883 19.13 -29.84 -0.25
CA GLY A 883 19.88 -28.81 -0.97
C GLY A 883 20.07 -27.55 -0.14
N ASP A 884 21.25 -26.92 -0.25
CA ASP A 884 21.56 -25.67 0.45
C ASP A 884 20.78 -24.48 -0.16
N LEU A 885 20.25 -23.62 0.71
CA LEU A 885 19.62 -22.37 0.29
C LEU A 885 20.69 -21.32 -0.05
N GLY A 886 20.62 -20.80 -1.27
CA GLY A 886 21.47 -19.74 -1.77
C GLY A 886 20.68 -18.49 -2.18
N GLN A 887 21.39 -17.39 -2.41
CA GLN A 887 20.87 -16.21 -3.09
C GLN A 887 21.85 -15.74 -4.16
N ASP A 888 21.32 -15.34 -5.31
CA ASP A 888 22.11 -14.79 -6.41
C ASP A 888 21.26 -13.78 -7.22
N VAL A 889 21.88 -13.15 -8.22
CA VAL A 889 21.21 -12.27 -9.18
C VAL A 889 20.37 -13.11 -10.13
N VAL A 890 19.09 -12.75 -10.28
CA VAL A 890 18.22 -13.21 -11.37
C VAL A 890 17.68 -12.01 -12.14
N SER A 891 17.74 -12.06 -13.46
CA SER A 891 17.22 -11.02 -14.36
C SER A 891 16.15 -11.57 -15.31
N ILE A 892 15.14 -10.74 -15.56
CA ILE A 892 13.93 -11.07 -16.32
C ILE A 892 13.41 -9.81 -17.02
N GLN A 893 12.68 -9.98 -18.13
CA GLN A 893 12.09 -8.87 -18.85
C GLN A 893 10.86 -8.31 -18.12
N SER A 894 10.78 -6.98 -18.05
CA SER A 894 9.53 -6.31 -17.71
C SER A 894 8.53 -6.36 -18.85
N THR A 895 7.28 -6.01 -18.59
CA THR A 895 6.27 -5.78 -19.64
C THR A 895 5.23 -4.75 -19.18
N ASP A 896 4.62 -4.08 -20.15
CA ASP A 896 3.42 -3.28 -19.99
C ASP A 896 2.12 -4.08 -20.21
N GLY A 897 2.24 -5.37 -20.53
CA GLY A 897 1.15 -6.26 -20.89
C GLY A 897 0.94 -6.45 -22.39
N TYR A 898 1.62 -5.66 -23.23
CA TYR A 898 1.56 -5.72 -24.70
C TYR A 898 2.83 -6.29 -25.30
N THR A 899 4.00 -5.86 -24.81
CA THR A 899 5.32 -6.25 -25.32
C THR A 899 6.37 -6.34 -24.21
N PRO A 900 7.51 -7.03 -24.41
CA PRO A 900 8.64 -6.98 -23.49
C PRO A 900 9.27 -5.58 -23.40
N GLY A 901 9.41 -5.09 -22.17
CA GLY A 901 10.12 -3.87 -21.82
C GLY A 901 11.60 -4.12 -21.52
N ARG A 902 12.19 -3.31 -20.63
CA ARG A 902 13.59 -3.47 -20.22
C ARG A 902 13.80 -4.67 -19.29
N VAL A 903 15.02 -5.20 -19.29
CA VAL A 903 15.48 -6.20 -18.33
C VAL A 903 15.58 -5.57 -16.95
N VAL A 904 15.11 -6.29 -15.93
CA VAL A 904 15.21 -5.94 -14.52
C VAL A 904 15.84 -7.08 -13.74
N SER A 905 16.47 -6.77 -12.61
CA SER A 905 17.20 -7.77 -11.81
C SER A 905 16.75 -7.77 -10.35
N VAL A 906 16.67 -8.97 -9.77
CA VAL A 906 16.55 -9.20 -8.34
C VAL A 906 17.94 -9.67 -7.85
N PRO A 907 18.68 -8.85 -7.10
CA PRO A 907 20.09 -9.12 -6.82
C PRO A 907 20.33 -10.20 -5.76
N ASN A 908 19.32 -10.55 -4.96
CA ASN A 908 19.42 -11.56 -3.90
C ASN A 908 18.19 -12.49 -3.97
N LEU A 909 17.88 -13.02 -5.15
CA LEU A 909 16.78 -13.96 -5.31
C LEU A 909 17.15 -15.29 -4.63
N LEU A 910 16.30 -15.76 -3.73
CA LEU A 910 16.52 -17.01 -2.99
C LEU A 910 16.17 -18.22 -3.87
N PHE A 911 17.06 -19.21 -3.90
CA PHE A 911 16.82 -20.45 -4.61
C PHE A 911 17.60 -21.59 -3.92
N THR A 912 17.26 -22.81 -4.26
CA THR A 912 17.89 -23.99 -3.66
C THR A 912 18.89 -24.63 -4.62
N CYS A 913 20.08 -24.95 -4.14
CA CYS A 913 21.01 -25.76 -4.91
C CYS A 913 20.56 -27.23 -4.94
N GLY A 914 20.30 -27.75 -6.14
CA GLY A 914 20.00 -29.17 -6.38
C GLY A 914 21.24 -29.95 -6.77
N SER A 915 21.18 -31.27 -6.59
CA SER A 915 22.20 -32.21 -7.09
C SER A 915 21.96 -32.59 -8.54
N THR A 916 23.03 -32.97 -9.25
CA THR A 916 23.02 -33.26 -10.70
C THR A 916 22.00 -34.33 -11.08
N PHE A 917 21.86 -35.38 -10.27
CA PHE A 917 20.93 -36.49 -10.55
C PHE A 917 19.45 -36.06 -10.53
N LEU A 918 19.11 -34.92 -9.91
CA LEU A 918 17.75 -34.38 -9.99
C LEU A 918 17.40 -33.90 -11.40
N LEU A 919 18.36 -33.77 -12.31
CA LEU A 919 18.11 -33.41 -13.71
C LEU A 919 17.59 -34.59 -14.54
N ASP A 920 17.63 -35.82 -14.01
CA ASP A 920 17.18 -37.01 -14.74
C ASP A 920 15.72 -36.88 -15.17
N GLY A 921 15.45 -37.22 -16.43
CA GLY A 921 14.11 -37.09 -17.03
C GLY A 921 13.68 -35.66 -17.38
N LEU A 922 14.43 -34.61 -17.05
CA LEU A 922 14.15 -33.24 -17.52
C LEU A 922 14.56 -33.05 -18.99
N ALA A 923 13.96 -32.06 -19.65
CA ALA A 923 14.28 -31.71 -21.03
C ALA A 923 15.77 -31.40 -21.23
N LYS A 924 16.29 -31.72 -22.42
CA LYS A 924 17.73 -31.63 -22.71
C LYS A 924 18.26 -30.21 -22.48
N GLY A 925 19.30 -30.10 -21.66
CA GLY A 925 19.98 -28.83 -21.37
C GLY A 925 19.32 -27.98 -20.27
N VAL A 926 18.23 -28.47 -19.66
CA VAL A 926 17.68 -27.88 -18.43
C VAL A 926 18.66 -28.05 -17.28
N LYS A 927 18.73 -27.03 -16.41
CA LYS A 927 19.60 -26.97 -15.24
C LYS A 927 18.84 -26.95 -13.91
N GLY A 928 17.53 -27.08 -13.94
CA GLY A 928 16.68 -27.19 -12.77
C GLY A 928 15.22 -26.87 -13.06
N MET A 929 14.45 -26.52 -12.03
CA MET A 929 13.01 -26.26 -12.19
C MET A 929 12.61 -24.89 -11.64
N ALA A 930 11.76 -24.20 -12.39
CA ALA A 930 11.19 -22.91 -12.03
C ALA A 930 9.89 -23.10 -11.23
N GLY A 931 10.00 -23.23 -9.92
CA GLY A 931 8.85 -23.41 -9.02
C GLY A 931 7.97 -22.16 -8.89
N LEU A 932 6.69 -22.29 -9.27
CA LEU A 932 5.66 -21.24 -9.18
C LEU A 932 4.63 -21.51 -8.07
N GLY A 933 4.90 -22.43 -7.16
CA GLY A 933 4.00 -22.84 -6.10
C GLY A 933 3.70 -21.76 -5.07
N ARG A 934 2.90 -22.11 -4.06
CA ARG A 934 2.31 -21.15 -3.10
C ARG A 934 3.25 -20.73 -1.96
N THR A 935 4.55 -21.01 -2.03
CA THR A 935 5.53 -20.69 -0.98
C THR A 935 5.95 -19.21 -1.03
N LYS A 936 6.61 -18.72 0.03
CA LYS A 936 7.11 -17.33 0.08
C LYS A 936 8.33 -17.10 -0.82
N ILE A 937 9.04 -18.16 -1.19
CA ILE A 937 10.26 -18.11 -2.02
C ILE A 937 10.05 -18.70 -3.43
N SER A 938 8.81 -18.95 -3.87
CA SER A 938 8.53 -19.22 -5.28
C SER A 938 8.83 -18.01 -6.15
N LEU A 939 9.12 -18.21 -7.45
CA LEU A 939 9.46 -17.10 -8.36
C LEU A 939 8.36 -16.02 -8.37
N ALA A 940 7.09 -16.43 -8.45
CA ALA A 940 5.95 -15.51 -8.43
C ALA A 940 5.91 -14.64 -7.17
N SER A 941 6.25 -15.21 -6.01
CA SER A 941 6.23 -14.52 -4.73
C SER A 941 7.41 -13.57 -4.56
N GLN A 942 8.60 -14.02 -4.98
CA GLN A 942 9.81 -13.20 -4.90
C GLN A 942 9.79 -12.04 -5.89
N PHE A 943 9.33 -12.24 -7.12
CA PHE A 943 9.18 -11.16 -8.09
C PHE A 943 8.15 -10.11 -7.65
N SER A 944 6.99 -10.56 -7.14
CA SER A 944 5.98 -9.67 -6.57
C SER A 944 6.54 -8.82 -5.42
N ALA A 945 7.31 -9.44 -4.51
CA ALA A 945 7.94 -8.72 -3.41
C ALA A 945 9.05 -7.75 -3.88
N ALA A 946 9.92 -8.20 -4.79
CA ALA A 946 11.06 -7.43 -5.27
C ALA A 946 10.64 -6.17 -6.05
N PHE A 947 9.60 -6.28 -6.88
CA PHE A 947 9.15 -5.19 -7.74
C PHE A 947 7.87 -4.49 -7.26
N SER A 948 7.30 -4.94 -6.14
CA SER A 948 6.12 -4.34 -5.49
C SER A 948 4.83 -4.34 -6.33
N PHE A 949 4.62 -5.37 -7.15
CA PHE A 949 3.35 -5.60 -7.85
C PHE A 949 2.51 -6.70 -7.17
N PRO A 950 1.19 -6.80 -7.42
CA PRO A 950 0.33 -7.77 -6.75
C PRO A 950 0.80 -9.22 -6.90
N ARG A 951 0.68 -10.02 -5.83
CA ARG A 951 1.10 -11.44 -5.83
C ARG A 951 0.13 -12.30 -6.65
N LYS A 952 0.23 -12.18 -7.96
CA LYS A 952 -0.49 -12.96 -8.97
C LYS A 952 0.36 -13.12 -10.21
N PHE A 953 0.08 -14.16 -10.98
CA PHE A 953 0.73 -14.42 -12.25
C PHE A 953 -0.27 -15.13 -13.17
N ALA A 954 -0.02 -15.10 -14.48
CA ALA A 954 -0.83 -15.79 -15.46
C ALA A 954 0.02 -16.65 -16.40
N LEU A 955 -0.49 -17.80 -16.76
CA LEU A 955 0.10 -18.76 -17.67
C LEU A 955 -0.74 -18.83 -18.94
N CYS A 956 -0.09 -18.79 -20.10
CA CYS A 956 -0.73 -19.05 -21.38
C CYS A 956 0.18 -20.00 -22.18
N LEU A 957 -0.14 -21.29 -22.20
CA LEU A 957 0.68 -22.33 -22.83
C LEU A 957 0.32 -22.52 -24.31
N SER A 958 1.32 -22.76 -25.16
CA SER A 958 1.16 -23.11 -26.57
C SER A 958 2.17 -24.20 -26.97
N ASP A 959 1.91 -24.94 -28.05
CA ASP A 959 2.91 -25.86 -28.62
C ASP A 959 4.06 -25.12 -29.32
N SER A 960 3.88 -23.83 -29.62
CA SER A 960 4.97 -22.97 -30.11
C SER A 960 5.58 -22.18 -28.95
N GLU A 961 5.45 -20.86 -28.95
CA GLU A 961 5.94 -20.00 -27.88
C GLU A 961 4.77 -19.52 -27.01
N GLY A 962 4.66 -20.03 -25.79
CA GLY A 962 3.74 -19.52 -24.77
C GLY A 962 4.37 -18.43 -23.89
N VAL A 963 3.61 -17.98 -22.89
CA VAL A 963 4.01 -16.87 -22.03
C VAL A 963 3.56 -17.05 -20.58
N VAL A 964 4.44 -16.66 -19.65
CA VAL A 964 4.11 -16.43 -18.24
C VAL A 964 4.22 -14.94 -17.94
N PHE A 965 3.15 -14.37 -17.40
CA PHE A 965 3.09 -13.01 -16.89
C PHE A 965 3.19 -13.01 -15.37
N PHE A 966 4.12 -12.27 -14.78
CA PHE A 966 4.13 -12.02 -13.34
C PHE A 966 3.61 -10.62 -13.07
N GLY A 967 2.57 -10.49 -12.22
CA GLY A 967 1.90 -9.22 -11.95
C GLY A 967 0.48 -9.15 -12.53
N ASP A 968 -0.10 -7.96 -12.43
CA ASP A 968 -1.45 -7.72 -12.94
C ASP A 968 -1.49 -7.58 -14.46
N GLY A 969 -2.67 -7.78 -15.03
CA GLY A 969 -2.95 -7.43 -16.42
C GLY A 969 -2.87 -5.92 -16.68
N PRO A 970 -3.05 -5.50 -17.95
CA PRO A 970 -3.64 -6.28 -19.03
C PRO A 970 -2.71 -7.39 -19.56
N TYR A 971 -3.30 -8.44 -20.15
CA TYR A 971 -2.54 -9.49 -20.87
C TYR A 971 -3.01 -9.46 -22.31
N VAL A 972 -2.27 -8.78 -23.18
CA VAL A 972 -2.72 -8.46 -24.54
C VAL A 972 -2.06 -9.38 -25.55
N LEU A 973 -2.86 -10.12 -26.27
CA LEU A 973 -2.44 -11.01 -27.36
C LEU A 973 -2.86 -10.40 -28.70
N LEU A 974 -2.07 -10.60 -29.75
CA LEU A 974 -2.40 -10.16 -31.10
C LEU A 974 -3.80 -10.68 -31.51
N PRO A 975 -4.60 -9.86 -32.21
CA PRO A 975 -4.28 -8.53 -32.76
C PRO A 975 -4.50 -7.33 -31.80
N GLY A 976 -4.51 -7.54 -30.47
CA GLY A 976 -4.76 -6.48 -29.47
C GLY A 976 -5.84 -6.83 -28.45
N ILE A 977 -6.07 -8.13 -28.23
CA ILE A 977 -7.11 -8.67 -27.36
C ILE A 977 -6.55 -8.80 -25.94
N ASP A 978 -7.07 -8.01 -25.01
CA ASP A 978 -6.80 -8.15 -23.58
C ASP A 978 -7.57 -9.35 -23.01
N VAL A 979 -6.90 -10.49 -22.92
CA VAL A 979 -7.51 -11.75 -22.48
C VAL A 979 -7.76 -11.79 -20.96
N SER A 980 -7.21 -10.85 -20.19
CA SER A 980 -7.49 -10.74 -18.75
C SER A 980 -8.97 -10.43 -18.46
N LYS A 981 -9.66 -9.78 -19.40
CA LYS A 981 -11.10 -9.44 -19.31
C LYS A 981 -12.03 -10.64 -19.53
N LEU A 982 -11.49 -11.79 -19.94
CA LEU A 982 -12.24 -13.02 -20.22
C LEU A 982 -12.27 -13.99 -19.04
N LEU A 983 -11.57 -13.66 -17.95
CA LEU A 983 -11.36 -14.58 -16.84
C LEU A 983 -12.66 -14.86 -16.06
N ILE A 984 -12.99 -16.14 -15.95
CA ILE A 984 -13.95 -16.70 -15.02
C ILE A 984 -13.18 -17.23 -13.82
N TYR A 985 -13.63 -16.92 -12.60
CA TYR A 985 -12.90 -17.24 -11.39
C TYR A 985 -13.48 -18.44 -10.65
N THR A 986 -12.63 -19.18 -9.94
CA THR A 986 -12.98 -20.21 -8.96
C THR A 986 -12.04 -20.14 -7.75
N PRO A 987 -12.48 -20.48 -6.53
CA PRO A 987 -11.60 -20.44 -5.35
C PRO A 987 -10.42 -21.42 -5.47
N LEU A 988 -9.24 -21.00 -5.00
CA LEU A 988 -8.10 -21.89 -4.80
C LEU A 988 -8.22 -22.59 -3.45
N ILE A 989 -8.19 -23.91 -3.46
CA ILE A 989 -8.24 -24.76 -2.27
C ILE A 989 -6.80 -25.06 -1.82
N LEU A 990 -6.59 -25.21 -0.51
CA LEU A 990 -5.32 -25.65 0.06
C LEU A 990 -5.46 -27.12 0.45
N ASN A 991 -4.58 -27.99 -0.06
CA ASN A 991 -4.43 -29.33 0.48
C ASN A 991 -3.59 -29.25 1.77
N PRO A 992 -4.12 -29.72 2.92
CA PRO A 992 -3.42 -29.60 4.21
C PRO A 992 -2.15 -30.43 4.31
N VAL A 993 -1.93 -31.36 3.39
CA VAL A 993 -0.73 -32.22 3.37
C VAL A 993 0.01 -32.05 2.05
N SER A 994 1.32 -31.95 2.12
CA SER A 994 2.18 -31.78 0.96
C SER A 994 2.00 -32.90 -0.07
N THR A 995 2.14 -32.50 -1.33
CA THR A 995 2.14 -33.36 -2.53
C THR A 995 3.49 -33.33 -3.24
N ALA A 996 4.48 -32.63 -2.68
CA ALA A 996 5.85 -32.66 -3.15
C ALA A 996 6.48 -34.03 -2.90
N SER A 997 7.50 -34.37 -3.67
CA SER A 997 8.21 -35.65 -3.55
C SER A 997 9.03 -35.72 -2.25
N ALA A 998 9.48 -34.56 -1.75
CA ALA A 998 10.13 -34.40 -0.47
C ALA A 998 9.60 -33.16 0.25
N TYR A 999 9.27 -33.30 1.53
CA TYR A 999 8.71 -32.22 2.35
C TYR A 999 8.95 -32.51 3.83
N PHE A 1000 8.80 -31.50 4.68
CA PHE A 1000 8.85 -31.71 6.13
C PHE A 1000 7.46 -32.07 6.66
N GLN A 1001 7.42 -32.91 7.69
CA GLN A 1001 6.16 -33.27 8.34
C GLN A 1001 5.37 -32.02 8.76
N GLY A 1002 4.07 -32.03 8.44
CA GLY A 1002 3.15 -30.92 8.68
C GLY A 1002 3.12 -29.83 7.60
N ASP A 1003 3.94 -29.93 6.55
CA ASP A 1003 3.88 -28.99 5.43
C ASP A 1003 2.60 -29.21 4.61
N ALA A 1004 1.90 -28.11 4.29
CA ALA A 1004 0.78 -28.11 3.37
C ALA A 1004 1.27 -28.06 1.92
N SER A 1005 0.44 -28.53 0.98
CA SER A 1005 0.82 -28.56 -0.44
C SER A 1005 1.05 -27.17 -1.03
N SER A 1006 2.10 -27.07 -1.86
CA SER A 1006 2.39 -25.92 -2.70
C SER A 1006 1.62 -25.90 -4.02
N ASP A 1007 0.93 -26.99 -4.38
CA ASP A 1007 0.12 -27.12 -5.60
C ASP A 1007 -1.12 -26.21 -5.58
N TYR A 1008 -1.70 -26.03 -6.76
CA TYR A 1008 -2.93 -25.27 -6.97
C TYR A 1008 -4.12 -26.20 -7.15
N PHE A 1009 -4.97 -26.27 -6.13
CA PHE A 1009 -6.21 -27.05 -6.15
C PHE A 1009 -7.44 -26.18 -6.44
N ILE A 1010 -8.42 -26.76 -7.15
CA ILE A 1010 -9.74 -26.18 -7.41
C ILE A 1010 -10.84 -27.17 -7.01
N GLY A 1011 -12.03 -26.66 -6.68
CA GLY A 1011 -13.13 -27.46 -6.13
C GLY A 1011 -14.08 -28.03 -7.17
N VAL A 1012 -13.64 -28.97 -8.01
CA VAL A 1012 -14.54 -29.65 -8.96
C VAL A 1012 -15.63 -30.40 -8.20
N LYS A 1013 -16.90 -30.20 -8.60
CA LYS A 1013 -18.08 -30.81 -7.96
C LYS A 1013 -18.73 -31.91 -8.79
N GLY A 1014 -18.34 -32.02 -10.05
CA GLY A 1014 -18.79 -33.07 -10.95
C GLY A 1014 -18.24 -32.87 -12.34
N ILE A 1015 -18.48 -33.86 -13.19
CA ILE A 1015 -18.13 -33.82 -14.61
C ILE A 1015 -19.42 -34.01 -15.41
N GLN A 1016 -19.61 -33.20 -16.44
CA GLN A 1016 -20.64 -33.40 -17.46
C GLN A 1016 -19.97 -33.67 -18.80
N ILE A 1017 -20.62 -34.49 -19.62
CA ILE A 1017 -20.25 -34.71 -21.01
C ILE A 1017 -21.48 -34.40 -21.86
N ASN A 1018 -21.36 -33.40 -22.73
CA ASN A 1018 -22.47 -32.91 -23.55
C ASN A 1018 -23.74 -32.55 -22.72
N GLY A 1019 -23.54 -31.93 -21.55
CA GLY A 1019 -24.60 -31.61 -20.59
C GLY A 1019 -25.07 -32.77 -19.71
N ASN A 1020 -24.73 -34.03 -20.04
CA ASN A 1020 -25.11 -35.20 -19.26
C ASN A 1020 -24.15 -35.43 -18.09
N LYS A 1021 -24.68 -35.56 -16.87
CA LYS A 1021 -23.86 -35.76 -15.66
C LYS A 1021 -23.23 -37.15 -15.64
N VAL A 1022 -21.92 -37.20 -15.43
CA VAL A 1022 -21.19 -38.45 -15.23
C VAL A 1022 -21.40 -38.93 -13.78
N PRO A 1023 -21.82 -40.18 -13.55
CA PRO A 1023 -21.95 -40.73 -12.20
C PRO A 1023 -20.55 -40.98 -11.62
N LEU A 1024 -20.21 -40.24 -10.57
CA LEU A 1024 -18.90 -40.28 -9.91
C LEU A 1024 -19.06 -40.46 -8.40
N ASN A 1025 -18.06 -41.07 -7.76
CA ASN A 1025 -17.94 -40.99 -6.31
C ASN A 1025 -17.46 -39.58 -5.92
N THR A 1026 -18.36 -38.75 -5.39
CA THR A 1026 -18.08 -37.34 -5.09
C THR A 1026 -17.12 -37.14 -3.92
N SER A 1027 -16.85 -38.17 -3.09
CA SER A 1027 -15.87 -38.05 -2.00
C SER A 1027 -14.45 -37.85 -2.54
N LEU A 1028 -14.11 -38.50 -3.66
CA LEU A 1028 -12.81 -38.38 -4.34
C LEU A 1028 -12.57 -36.95 -4.87
N LEU A 1029 -13.63 -36.19 -5.16
CA LEU A 1029 -13.53 -34.82 -5.65
C LEU A 1029 -13.24 -33.80 -4.53
N SER A 1030 -13.35 -34.21 -3.27
CA SER A 1030 -13.01 -33.39 -2.10
C SER A 1030 -11.65 -33.82 -1.53
N ILE A 1031 -10.96 -32.90 -0.86
CA ILE A 1031 -9.69 -33.22 -0.19
C ILE A 1031 -10.01 -33.64 1.25
N ASP A 1032 -9.59 -34.85 1.65
CA ASP A 1032 -9.74 -35.33 3.01
C ASP A 1032 -8.67 -34.73 3.96
N LYS A 1033 -8.75 -35.07 5.25
CA LYS A 1033 -7.82 -34.59 6.28
C LYS A 1033 -6.41 -35.18 6.13
N GLU A 1034 -6.28 -36.34 5.50
CA GLU A 1034 -5.01 -36.98 5.13
C GLU A 1034 -4.40 -36.38 3.85
N GLY A 1035 -5.12 -35.49 3.17
CA GLY A 1035 -4.72 -34.80 1.95
C GLY A 1035 -4.94 -35.61 0.66
N ASN A 1036 -5.79 -36.64 0.68
CA ASN A 1036 -6.16 -37.39 -0.51
C ASN A 1036 -7.38 -36.77 -1.21
N GLY A 1037 -7.44 -36.91 -2.53
CA GLY A 1037 -8.57 -36.44 -3.34
C GLY A 1037 -8.37 -35.05 -3.94
N GLY A 1038 -9.46 -34.45 -4.40
CA GLY A 1038 -9.48 -33.12 -5.00
C GLY A 1038 -8.99 -33.05 -6.44
N THR A 1039 -8.92 -31.82 -6.96
CA THR A 1039 -8.44 -31.54 -8.32
C THR A 1039 -7.32 -30.52 -8.30
N LYS A 1040 -6.14 -30.86 -8.83
CA LYS A 1040 -5.01 -29.94 -8.97
C LYS A 1040 -4.68 -29.64 -10.42
N ILE A 1041 -3.91 -28.59 -10.65
CA ILE A 1041 -3.41 -28.19 -11.97
C ILE A 1041 -1.90 -28.34 -11.99
N SER A 1042 -1.36 -28.92 -13.06
CA SER A 1042 0.05 -29.30 -13.17
C SER A 1042 0.63 -28.90 -14.52
N THR A 1043 1.86 -28.41 -14.52
CA THR A 1043 2.66 -28.20 -15.75
C THR A 1043 3.68 -29.31 -16.01
N VAL A 1044 3.84 -30.24 -15.06
CA VAL A 1044 4.75 -31.39 -15.15
C VAL A 1044 4.02 -32.67 -15.53
N THR A 1045 2.70 -32.59 -15.74
CA THR A 1045 1.84 -33.69 -16.21
C THR A 1045 1.29 -33.32 -17.59
N PRO A 1046 1.57 -34.07 -18.67
CA PRO A 1046 1.15 -33.69 -20.02
C PRO A 1046 -0.37 -33.75 -20.26
N HIS A 1047 -1.04 -34.72 -19.65
CA HIS A 1047 -2.46 -35.00 -19.86
C HIS A 1047 -3.21 -35.01 -18.53
N ILE A 1048 -4.54 -34.96 -18.60
CA ILE A 1048 -5.35 -35.09 -17.39
C ILE A 1048 -5.24 -36.53 -16.87
N VAL A 1049 -4.88 -36.65 -15.60
CA VAL A 1049 -4.79 -37.95 -14.90
C VAL A 1049 -5.97 -38.05 -13.95
N MET A 1050 -6.68 -39.17 -13.98
CA MET A 1050 -7.84 -39.42 -13.13
C MET A 1050 -7.67 -40.72 -12.35
N GLU A 1051 -8.09 -40.72 -11.08
CA GLU A 1051 -8.25 -41.97 -10.31
C GLU A 1051 -9.12 -42.97 -11.09
N THR A 1052 -8.77 -44.26 -11.01
CA THR A 1052 -9.32 -45.33 -11.86
C THR A 1052 -10.84 -45.35 -11.95
N SER A 1053 -11.57 -45.15 -10.85
CA SER A 1053 -13.04 -45.13 -10.87
C SER A 1053 -13.60 -43.92 -11.64
N ILE A 1054 -12.98 -42.74 -11.49
CA ILE A 1054 -13.34 -41.52 -12.24
C ILE A 1054 -12.99 -41.69 -13.72
N TYR A 1055 -11.78 -42.19 -14.01
CA TYR A 1055 -11.29 -42.48 -15.35
C TYR A 1055 -12.27 -43.39 -16.12
N ASN A 1056 -12.63 -44.52 -15.53
CA ASN A 1056 -13.55 -45.49 -16.14
C ASN A 1056 -14.94 -44.89 -16.40
N ALA A 1057 -15.46 -44.09 -15.46
CA ALA A 1057 -16.75 -43.41 -15.62
C ALA A 1057 -16.73 -42.39 -16.77
N VAL A 1058 -15.66 -41.58 -16.87
CA VAL A 1058 -15.48 -40.59 -17.93
C VAL A 1058 -15.32 -41.27 -19.30
N ILE A 1059 -14.46 -42.28 -19.42
CA ILE A 1059 -14.26 -43.04 -20.66
C ILE A 1059 -15.57 -43.67 -21.14
N LYS A 1060 -16.31 -44.31 -20.23
CA LYS A 1060 -17.60 -44.94 -20.54
C LYS A 1060 -18.64 -43.93 -20.98
N ALA A 1061 -18.77 -42.81 -20.26
CA ALA A 1061 -19.72 -41.75 -20.59
C ALA A 1061 -19.38 -41.07 -21.93
N PHE A 1062 -18.10 -40.76 -22.17
CA PHE A 1062 -17.65 -40.16 -23.42
C PHE A 1062 -17.89 -41.08 -24.63
N ALA A 1063 -17.58 -42.38 -24.49
CA ALA A 1063 -17.82 -43.35 -25.55
C ALA A 1063 -19.31 -43.56 -25.85
N LYS A 1064 -20.19 -43.37 -24.86
CA LYS A 1064 -21.65 -43.48 -25.04
C LYS A 1064 -22.20 -42.36 -25.92
N GLU A 1065 -21.71 -41.14 -25.74
CA GLU A 1065 -22.13 -39.97 -26.53
C GLU A 1065 -21.70 -40.05 -28.02
N LEU A 1066 -20.76 -40.95 -28.36
CA LEU A 1066 -20.20 -41.09 -29.72
C LEU A 1066 -20.69 -42.32 -30.50
N THR A 1067 -21.75 -42.98 -30.02
CA THR A 1067 -22.26 -44.25 -30.56
C THR A 1067 -22.76 -44.19 -32.01
N VAL A 1068 -23.09 -43.01 -32.56
CA VAL A 1068 -23.67 -42.83 -33.91
C VAL A 1068 -22.73 -42.09 -34.89
N GLY A 1069 -21.44 -41.94 -34.57
CA GLY A 1069 -20.52 -41.22 -35.49
C GLY A 1069 -19.02 -41.45 -35.32
N GLY A 1070 -18.55 -42.00 -34.20
CA GLY A 1070 -17.12 -42.25 -33.97
C GLY A 1070 -16.70 -43.67 -34.28
N ARG A 1071 -15.88 -43.91 -35.33
CA ARG A 1071 -15.26 -45.23 -35.57
C ARG A 1071 -14.14 -45.47 -34.57
N LYS A 1072 -14.36 -46.34 -33.58
CA LYS A 1072 -13.33 -46.72 -32.60
C LYS A 1072 -12.16 -47.45 -33.29
N VAL A 1073 -10.94 -47.17 -32.85
CA VAL A 1073 -9.72 -47.88 -33.24
C VAL A 1073 -9.02 -48.44 -32.01
N ALA A 1074 -7.97 -49.23 -32.20
CA ALA A 1074 -7.19 -49.77 -31.08
C ALA A 1074 -6.67 -48.62 -30.18
N PRO A 1075 -6.80 -48.73 -28.84
CA PRO A 1075 -6.20 -47.79 -27.91
C PRO A 1075 -4.69 -47.65 -28.15
N VAL A 1076 -4.17 -46.44 -28.01
CA VAL A 1076 -2.75 -46.13 -28.19
C VAL A 1076 -2.24 -45.59 -26.88
N ALA A 1077 -1.32 -46.33 -26.25
CA ALA A 1077 -0.77 -45.94 -24.96
C ALA A 1077 -0.20 -44.50 -24.99
N PRO A 1078 -0.46 -43.69 -23.95
CA PRO A 1078 -1.09 -44.04 -22.68
C PRO A 1078 -2.64 -43.94 -22.65
N PHE A 1079 -3.30 -43.77 -23.79
CA PHE A 1079 -4.74 -43.51 -23.85
C PHE A 1079 -5.57 -44.78 -24.04
N GLY A 1080 -6.67 -44.91 -23.28
CA GLY A 1080 -7.56 -46.08 -23.35
C GLY A 1080 -8.73 -45.98 -24.33
N LEU A 1081 -8.97 -44.82 -24.94
CA LEU A 1081 -10.08 -44.62 -25.87
C LEU A 1081 -9.64 -43.82 -27.09
N CYS A 1082 -9.62 -44.46 -28.26
CA CYS A 1082 -9.18 -43.85 -29.51
C CYS A 1082 -10.18 -44.11 -30.66
N TYR A 1083 -10.18 -43.19 -31.61
CA TYR A 1083 -11.05 -43.17 -32.77
C TYR A 1083 -10.27 -42.86 -34.04
N ASP A 1084 -10.86 -43.20 -35.18
CA ASP A 1084 -10.40 -42.76 -36.50
C ASP A 1084 -10.62 -41.24 -36.63
N PRO A 1085 -9.58 -40.43 -36.89
CA PRO A 1085 -9.70 -38.98 -36.97
C PRO A 1085 -10.68 -38.51 -38.06
N ASN A 1086 -10.89 -39.31 -39.11
CA ASN A 1086 -11.83 -38.97 -40.19
C ASN A 1086 -13.31 -39.07 -39.77
N SER A 1087 -13.58 -39.62 -38.58
CA SER A 1087 -14.93 -39.73 -38.03
C SER A 1087 -15.51 -38.38 -37.58
N PHE A 1088 -14.67 -37.36 -37.37
CA PHE A 1088 -15.09 -36.10 -36.77
C PHE A 1088 -14.78 -34.91 -37.68
N PRO A 1089 -15.77 -34.06 -37.98
CA PRO A 1089 -15.50 -32.85 -38.74
C PRO A 1089 -14.59 -31.91 -37.93
N PRO A 1090 -13.65 -31.20 -38.61
CA PRO A 1090 -12.86 -30.18 -37.95
C PRO A 1090 -13.76 -28.99 -37.57
N THR A 1091 -13.58 -28.46 -36.36
CA THR A 1091 -14.23 -27.23 -35.91
C THR A 1091 -13.18 -26.20 -35.51
N ARG A 1092 -13.60 -24.94 -35.30
CA ARG A 1092 -12.70 -23.91 -34.76
C ARG A 1092 -12.12 -24.32 -33.40
N LEU A 1093 -12.77 -25.19 -32.65
CA LEU A 1093 -12.38 -25.61 -31.30
C LEU A 1093 -11.74 -27.01 -31.30
N GLY A 1094 -11.19 -27.44 -32.43
CA GLY A 1094 -10.62 -28.77 -32.63
C GLY A 1094 -11.64 -29.77 -33.21
N PRO A 1095 -11.37 -31.08 -33.10
CA PRO A 1095 -12.27 -32.12 -33.59
C PRO A 1095 -13.68 -32.00 -32.98
N GLY A 1096 -14.72 -32.20 -33.80
CA GLY A 1096 -16.13 -32.14 -33.38
C GLY A 1096 -16.55 -33.31 -32.49
N VAL A 1097 -16.09 -33.32 -31.25
CA VAL A 1097 -16.36 -34.35 -30.24
C VAL A 1097 -17.19 -33.77 -29.07
N PRO A 1098 -17.78 -34.61 -28.20
CA PRO A 1098 -18.51 -34.16 -27.02
C PRO A 1098 -17.67 -33.22 -26.14
N GLN A 1099 -18.28 -32.12 -25.71
CA GLN A 1099 -17.69 -31.21 -24.72
C GLN A 1099 -17.65 -31.89 -23.35
N ILE A 1100 -16.55 -31.69 -22.61
CA ILE A 1100 -16.42 -32.13 -21.21
C ILE A 1100 -16.42 -30.89 -20.32
N ASP A 1101 -17.31 -30.83 -19.34
CA ASP A 1101 -17.43 -29.71 -18.40
C ASP A 1101 -17.03 -30.14 -17.00
N LEU A 1102 -16.04 -29.47 -16.41
CA LEU A 1102 -15.73 -29.57 -14.99
C LEU A 1102 -16.60 -28.57 -14.23
N LEU A 1103 -17.54 -29.07 -13.41
CA LEU A 1103 -18.47 -28.23 -12.67
C LEU A 1103 -17.77 -27.61 -11.45
N LEU A 1104 -17.89 -26.30 -11.27
CA LEU A 1104 -17.22 -25.53 -10.21
C LEU A 1104 -18.22 -25.07 -9.14
N PRO A 1105 -17.77 -24.71 -7.92
CA PRO A 1105 -18.66 -24.51 -6.79
C PRO A 1105 -19.50 -23.22 -6.86
N ASN A 1106 -19.18 -22.30 -7.77
CA ASN A 1106 -19.88 -21.05 -7.99
C ASN A 1106 -20.89 -21.10 -9.15
N GLY A 1107 -21.25 -22.30 -9.62
CA GLY A 1107 -22.17 -22.49 -10.73
C GLY A 1107 -21.55 -22.33 -12.12
N ASN A 1108 -20.28 -21.91 -12.21
CA ASN A 1108 -19.55 -21.91 -13.48
C ASN A 1108 -19.05 -23.32 -13.83
N SER A 1109 -18.66 -23.52 -15.09
CA SER A 1109 -17.96 -24.71 -15.55
C SER A 1109 -16.66 -24.35 -16.27
N TRP A 1110 -15.69 -25.27 -16.23
CA TRP A 1110 -14.54 -25.23 -17.12
C TRP A 1110 -14.78 -26.22 -18.25
N ALA A 1111 -15.07 -25.68 -19.44
CA ALA A 1111 -15.30 -26.46 -20.65
C ALA A 1111 -13.97 -26.89 -21.31
N LEU A 1112 -13.87 -28.18 -21.62
CA LEU A 1112 -12.82 -28.79 -22.44
C LEU A 1112 -13.43 -29.18 -23.78
N PHE A 1113 -12.97 -28.52 -24.84
CA PHE A 1113 -13.38 -28.77 -26.23
C PHE A 1113 -12.44 -29.78 -26.90
N GLY A 1114 -12.78 -30.21 -28.12
CA GLY A 1114 -11.96 -31.18 -28.88
C GLY A 1114 -10.47 -30.86 -28.94
N ALA A 1115 -10.10 -29.58 -29.02
CA ALA A 1115 -8.71 -29.14 -28.99
C ALA A 1115 -7.97 -29.43 -27.68
N ASN A 1116 -8.68 -29.49 -26.54
CA ASN A 1116 -8.09 -29.74 -25.23
C ASN A 1116 -8.44 -31.12 -24.67
N SER A 1117 -9.47 -31.79 -25.22
CA SER A 1117 -9.87 -33.13 -24.82
C SER A 1117 -9.25 -34.23 -25.68
N MET A 1118 -8.99 -33.99 -26.97
CA MET A 1118 -8.47 -35.00 -27.89
C MET A 1118 -6.98 -34.80 -28.20
N VAL A 1119 -6.26 -35.90 -28.44
CA VAL A 1119 -4.83 -35.96 -28.75
C VAL A 1119 -4.64 -36.81 -30.00
N TYR A 1120 -3.87 -36.32 -30.97
CA TYR A 1120 -3.40 -37.16 -32.08
C TYR A 1120 -2.23 -38.00 -31.60
N ALA A 1121 -2.40 -39.31 -31.55
CA ALA A 1121 -1.34 -40.24 -31.19
C ALA A 1121 -0.38 -40.46 -32.38
N ASN A 1122 0.85 -40.91 -32.10
CA ASN A 1122 1.89 -41.11 -33.13
C ASN A 1122 1.48 -42.12 -34.24
N SER A 1123 0.53 -43.01 -33.96
CA SER A 1123 -0.04 -43.95 -34.95
C SER A 1123 -1.06 -43.31 -35.91
N GLY A 1124 -1.38 -42.02 -35.73
CA GLY A 1124 -2.42 -41.30 -36.48
C GLY A 1124 -3.82 -41.40 -35.88
N ALA A 1125 -4.03 -42.17 -34.81
CA ALA A 1125 -5.31 -42.28 -34.12
C ALA A 1125 -5.64 -41.01 -33.31
N LEU A 1126 -6.93 -40.64 -33.21
CA LEU A 1126 -7.40 -39.55 -32.38
C LEU A 1126 -7.91 -40.10 -31.04
N CYS A 1127 -7.20 -39.82 -29.96
CA CYS A 1127 -7.45 -40.40 -28.63
C CYS A 1127 -7.99 -39.37 -27.65
N LEU A 1128 -8.84 -39.81 -26.72
CA LEU A 1128 -9.25 -38.99 -25.58
C LEU A 1128 -8.04 -38.84 -24.64
N GLY A 1129 -7.60 -37.61 -24.43
CA GLY A 1129 -6.39 -37.25 -23.70
C GLY A 1129 -6.50 -37.34 -22.19
N VAL A 1130 -7.08 -38.43 -21.68
CA VAL A 1130 -7.25 -38.76 -20.26
C VAL A 1130 -6.48 -40.05 -19.97
N VAL A 1131 -5.75 -40.09 -18.84
CA VAL A 1131 -4.92 -41.23 -18.43
C VAL A 1131 -5.38 -41.75 -17.07
N ASP A 1132 -5.34 -43.08 -16.89
CA ASP A 1132 -5.62 -43.74 -15.61
C ASP A 1132 -4.45 -43.54 -14.63
N GLY A 1133 -4.73 -42.92 -13.49
CA GLY A 1133 -3.77 -42.65 -12.42
C GLY A 1133 -3.67 -43.73 -11.35
N GLY A 1134 -4.48 -44.79 -11.44
CA GLY A 1134 -4.56 -45.85 -10.44
C GLY A 1134 -5.58 -45.57 -9.32
N ALA A 1135 -6.02 -46.64 -8.65
CA ALA A 1135 -7.12 -46.60 -7.68
C ALA A 1135 -6.79 -45.85 -6.37
N ASN A 1136 -5.50 -45.68 -6.06
CA ASN A 1136 -5.01 -45.02 -4.85
C ASN A 1136 -4.26 -43.71 -5.17
N ALA A 1137 -4.63 -43.05 -6.27
CA ALA A 1137 -4.02 -41.78 -6.65
C ALA A 1137 -4.20 -40.74 -5.53
N ARG A 1138 -3.09 -40.15 -5.08
CA ARG A 1138 -3.07 -39.13 -4.02
C ARG A 1138 -4.00 -37.96 -4.33
N THR A 1139 -4.00 -37.49 -5.57
CA THR A 1139 -4.94 -36.48 -6.08
C THR A 1139 -5.81 -37.12 -7.14
N SER A 1140 -7.13 -37.03 -6.98
CA SER A 1140 -8.06 -37.78 -7.83
C SER A 1140 -8.17 -37.24 -9.25
N ILE A 1141 -7.95 -35.94 -9.48
CA ILE A 1141 -7.88 -35.36 -10.82
C ILE A 1141 -6.69 -34.40 -10.90
N VAL A 1142 -5.78 -34.62 -11.84
CA VAL A 1142 -4.66 -33.73 -12.13
C VAL A 1142 -4.83 -33.17 -13.54
N ILE A 1143 -5.17 -31.90 -13.69
CA ILE A 1143 -5.32 -31.24 -15.00
C ILE A 1143 -3.93 -30.95 -15.55
N GLY A 1144 -3.58 -31.59 -16.66
CA GLY A 1144 -2.28 -31.48 -17.32
C GLY A 1144 -2.19 -30.39 -18.39
N THR A 1145 -0.99 -30.21 -18.94
CA THR A 1145 -0.67 -29.10 -19.85
C THR A 1145 -1.47 -29.11 -21.15
N HIS A 1146 -1.83 -30.28 -21.70
CA HIS A 1146 -2.68 -30.37 -22.90
C HIS A 1146 -4.04 -29.70 -22.70
N GLN A 1147 -4.60 -29.81 -21.49
CA GLN A 1147 -5.85 -29.16 -21.12
C GLN A 1147 -5.70 -27.66 -20.84
N LEU A 1148 -4.51 -27.21 -20.45
CA LEU A 1148 -4.20 -25.79 -20.20
C LEU A 1148 -3.78 -25.03 -21.47
N ARG A 1149 -3.42 -25.75 -22.54
CA ARG A 1149 -3.01 -25.18 -23.83
C ARG A 1149 -4.07 -24.22 -24.37
N ASP A 1150 -3.64 -23.05 -24.83
CA ASP A 1150 -4.48 -21.98 -25.38
C ASP A 1150 -5.61 -21.51 -24.45
N ASN A 1151 -5.42 -21.70 -23.14
CA ASN A 1151 -6.23 -21.11 -22.09
C ASN A 1151 -5.34 -20.16 -21.28
N LEU A 1152 -5.84 -18.95 -20.98
CA LEU A 1152 -5.20 -18.08 -20.01
C LEU A 1152 -5.58 -18.55 -18.61
N ILE A 1153 -4.60 -18.93 -17.79
CA ILE A 1153 -4.77 -19.35 -16.40
C ILE A 1153 -4.13 -18.32 -15.48
N GLN A 1154 -4.91 -17.54 -14.75
CA GLN A 1154 -4.42 -16.58 -13.77
C GLN A 1154 -4.50 -17.17 -12.36
N ILE A 1155 -3.36 -17.21 -11.67
CA ILE A 1155 -3.28 -17.55 -10.25
C ILE A 1155 -3.22 -16.25 -9.45
N ASP A 1156 -4.29 -15.92 -8.73
CA ASP A 1156 -4.37 -14.77 -7.84
C ASP A 1156 -4.19 -15.23 -6.39
N LEU A 1157 -2.92 -15.29 -5.94
CA LEU A 1157 -2.56 -15.69 -4.57
C LEU A 1157 -3.04 -14.66 -3.52
N ALA A 1158 -3.17 -13.39 -3.90
CA ALA A 1158 -3.62 -12.33 -3.02
C ALA A 1158 -5.12 -12.45 -2.70
N ALA A 1159 -5.93 -12.91 -3.65
CA ALA A 1159 -7.36 -13.17 -3.48
C ALA A 1159 -7.72 -14.66 -3.32
N SER A 1160 -6.74 -15.57 -3.26
CA SER A 1160 -6.93 -17.02 -3.15
C SER A 1160 -7.90 -17.59 -4.20
N ARG A 1161 -7.74 -17.20 -5.46
CA ARG A 1161 -8.60 -17.65 -6.56
C ARG A 1161 -7.81 -17.91 -7.83
N LEU A 1162 -8.37 -18.74 -8.69
CA LEU A 1162 -7.87 -19.05 -10.02
C LEU A 1162 -8.85 -18.48 -11.04
N GLY A 1163 -8.33 -17.69 -11.98
CA GLY A 1163 -9.05 -17.25 -13.17
C GLY A 1163 -8.69 -18.12 -14.36
N PHE A 1164 -9.67 -18.44 -15.22
CA PHE A 1164 -9.44 -19.10 -16.50
C PHE A 1164 -10.30 -18.47 -17.61
N SER A 1165 -9.79 -18.39 -18.84
CA SER A 1165 -10.52 -17.78 -19.97
C SER A 1165 -11.40 -18.72 -20.78
N SER A 1166 -11.25 -20.04 -20.58
CA SER A 1166 -11.55 -21.07 -21.59
C SER A 1166 -10.73 -20.87 -22.88
N LEU A 1167 -10.92 -21.76 -23.87
CA LEU A 1167 -10.11 -21.81 -25.09
C LEU A 1167 -10.18 -20.48 -25.87
N LEU A 1168 -9.02 -19.84 -26.04
CA LEU A 1168 -8.89 -18.51 -26.64
C LEU A 1168 -9.27 -18.45 -28.12
N TRP A 1169 -9.34 -19.60 -28.80
CA TRP A 1169 -9.72 -19.69 -30.21
C TRP A 1169 -11.12 -19.12 -30.49
N PHE A 1170 -12.03 -19.12 -29.50
CA PHE A 1170 -13.33 -18.42 -29.59
C PHE A 1170 -13.20 -16.93 -29.90
N ARG A 1171 -12.10 -16.32 -29.45
CA ARG A 1171 -11.81 -14.89 -29.59
C ARG A 1171 -10.81 -14.62 -30.72
N ARG A 1172 -10.53 -15.61 -31.57
CA ARG A 1172 -9.59 -15.51 -32.70
C ARG A 1172 -8.17 -15.10 -32.27
N THR A 1173 -7.73 -15.60 -31.11
CA THR A 1173 -6.35 -15.49 -30.64
C THR A 1173 -5.92 -16.81 -30.00
N ASN A 1174 -4.64 -16.96 -29.66
CA ASN A 1174 -4.06 -18.13 -29.01
C ASN A 1174 -2.88 -17.67 -28.13
N CYS A 1175 -2.32 -18.55 -27.30
CA CYS A 1175 -1.27 -18.15 -26.36
C CYS A 1175 0.05 -17.76 -27.03
N ALA A 1176 0.28 -18.15 -28.29
CA ALA A 1176 1.45 -17.77 -29.07
C ALA A 1176 1.37 -16.40 -29.72
N ASN A 1177 0.22 -15.74 -29.62
CA ASN A 1177 0.02 -14.41 -30.15
C ASN A 1177 0.52 -13.29 -29.21
N PHE A 1178 1.26 -13.59 -28.13
CA PHE A 1178 1.92 -12.52 -27.39
C PHE A 1178 3.09 -11.95 -28.20
N ASN A 1179 3.16 -10.62 -28.33
CA ASN A 1179 4.20 -10.00 -29.14
C ASN A 1179 5.51 -9.86 -28.36
N PHE A 1180 6.43 -10.80 -28.54
CA PHE A 1180 7.76 -10.75 -27.93
C PHE A 1180 8.74 -9.76 -28.59
N THR A 1181 8.32 -9.03 -29.62
CA THR A 1181 9.15 -7.99 -30.25
C THR A 1181 9.26 -6.80 -29.30
N SER A 1182 10.46 -6.55 -28.76
CA SER A 1182 10.68 -5.40 -27.89
C SER A 1182 10.44 -4.10 -28.65
N SER A 1183 9.66 -3.19 -28.08
CA SER A 1183 9.52 -1.80 -28.57
C SER A 1183 10.77 -0.96 -28.27
N ALA A 1184 11.96 -1.54 -28.42
CA ALA A 1184 13.23 -0.86 -28.36
C ALA A 1184 13.41 -0.05 -29.64
N LEU A 1185 12.72 1.11 -29.74
CA LEU A 1185 13.07 2.25 -30.62
C LEU A 1185 12.06 3.42 -30.64
N ALA A 1186 11.01 3.44 -29.81
CA ALA A 1186 10.01 4.51 -29.87
C ALA A 1186 10.01 5.43 -28.64
N PHE A 1187 11.16 5.99 -28.26
CA PHE A 1187 11.32 7.24 -27.49
C PHE A 1187 12.82 7.61 -27.49
N SER A 1188 13.34 7.93 -28.67
CA SER A 1188 14.62 8.65 -28.84
C SER A 1188 14.40 10.15 -28.71
#